data_AF-A0A8K0J4M8-F1
#
_entry.id   AF-A0A8K0J4M8-F1
#
_cell.length_a   1.000
_cell.length_b   1.000
_cell.length_c   1.000
_cell.angle_alpha   90.00
_cell.angle_beta   90.00
_cell.angle_gamma   90.00
#
_symmetry.space_group_name_H-M   'P 1'
#
loop_
_entity.id
_entity.type
_entity.pdbx_description
1 polymer ?
#
loop_
_entity_poly.entity_id
_entity_poly.type
_entity_poly.pdbx_seq_one_letter_code
_entity_poly.pdbx_strand_id
1 'polypeptide(L)'
;MTEQPTLRWSASFHVLRPEATSVKKLSGDKIILPPSALEQLLVAAQSQPPSASSFSAWDPSNPYRSNDSAVDQPQQLPQPLTFRLVNAQNGSVVFAGIREFSADEGTIGLSSFLAEALGIDFHKLTRKDTENGSSDSLAIDLRDDGGAHAISSNSMQLAVHAALVPKGTYVRLRPLEAGYNPDDWKSLLERHLREHFTCLTKNSVLTVHGVRGETFKFLLDKLAPEGDGICVVDTDLEVDIEALNEEQARETLRHIMAQSQNELSGGISNGGDLDIWNEIAGTVQAGGYIDYVLPSWDRSQILTITVSGITQEDAVDLFVTPRSSRQRAMPRETTHVFGDFSPAEHGSKTIKISPSNCELDNAESILISVHGSSFGTTRESEPASFTIRAKSGSRNGHAVVDKTELDREEHSQNEEQCAHCKQWVPKQTMILHESFCRRNNISCPDCHGVFKKGSEEWRGHWHCPHDSAEGNTHASKTKHDAVFHHDRQCQDCDFSTNSLVDLARHRTSVCPGKLILCRFCHLEVPQEGDPFNPSPEVVLSGLTAHELADGGRTTECHLCDKIVRLRDMETHMKHHELDKVNRDKPAICRNANCGRTLHGIGPKGQMGAGTCQGQGPGNDMGLCSICFAPLYVSMHDPENKALRRRIERRYLGQMMTGCGKLHCTNEWCKTGRANTGLEAKGSSASAALPLVKPLLEKASSAEGNMYFCVDETSQKRRKLAEQLSAEKVWDLEWCIAAAEAGKGNLDRMREWLQAWAPRR
;
A
#
# COMPACT_ATOMS: atom_id res chain seq x y z
N MET A 1 -12.54 -30.56 -19.78
CA MET A 1 -13.34 -30.71 -18.55
C MET A 1 -12.69 -31.81 -17.74
N THR A 2 -11.77 -31.46 -16.85
CA THR A 2 -11.07 -32.40 -15.97
C THR A 2 -11.78 -32.40 -14.62
N GLU A 3 -12.48 -33.49 -14.29
CA GLU A 3 -13.09 -33.67 -12.97
C GLU A 3 -11.99 -33.63 -11.90
N GLN A 4 -12.07 -32.66 -10.99
CA GLN A 4 -11.17 -32.60 -9.83
C GLN A 4 -11.55 -33.71 -8.84
N PRO A 5 -10.57 -34.39 -8.22
CA PRO A 5 -10.82 -35.44 -7.25
C PRO A 5 -11.52 -34.84 -6.02
N THR A 6 -12.76 -35.25 -5.77
CA THR A 6 -13.58 -34.72 -4.68
C THR A 6 -13.18 -35.34 -3.35
N LEU A 7 -12.71 -34.52 -2.40
CA LEU A 7 -12.54 -34.92 -1.00
C LEU A 7 -13.94 -35.17 -0.40
N ARG A 8 -14.24 -36.41 -0.01
CA ARG A 8 -15.55 -36.79 0.55
C ARG A 8 -15.47 -36.89 2.07
N TRP A 9 -15.88 -35.83 2.76
CA TRP A 9 -16.05 -35.80 4.21
C TRP A 9 -17.35 -35.10 4.57
N SER A 10 -18.05 -35.60 5.60
CA SER A 10 -19.27 -34.98 6.12
C SER A 10 -19.43 -35.23 7.61
N ALA A 11 -19.77 -34.19 8.37
CA ALA A 11 -20.06 -34.28 9.78
C ALA A 11 -21.18 -33.31 10.18
N SER A 12 -21.84 -33.55 11.31
CA SER A 12 -22.89 -32.68 11.84
C SER A 12 -22.41 -32.03 13.14
N PHE A 13 -22.55 -30.71 13.22
CA PHE A 13 -22.09 -29.93 14.38
C PHE A 13 -23.22 -29.07 14.95
N HIS A 14 -23.12 -28.77 16.23
CA HIS A 14 -24.02 -27.86 16.92
C HIS A 14 -23.51 -26.42 16.82
N VAL A 15 -24.39 -25.47 16.50
CA VAL A 15 -24.01 -24.05 16.39
C VAL A 15 -23.75 -23.46 17.77
N LEU A 16 -22.55 -22.90 17.98
CA LEU A 16 -22.16 -22.21 19.21
C LEU A 16 -22.89 -20.87 19.38
N ARG A 17 -23.18 -20.51 20.64
CA ARG A 17 -23.73 -19.18 20.98
C ARG A 17 -22.65 -18.10 20.82
N PRO A 18 -22.94 -16.93 20.25
CA PRO A 18 -21.97 -15.85 20.05
C PRO A 18 -21.26 -15.36 21.32
N GLU A 19 -21.88 -15.53 22.48
CA GLU A 19 -21.38 -15.08 23.79
C GLU A 19 -20.33 -16.02 24.41
N ALA A 20 -20.36 -17.31 24.06
CA ALA A 20 -19.44 -18.32 24.58
C ALA A 20 -18.12 -18.38 23.79
N THR A 21 -18.06 -17.68 22.66
CA THR A 21 -16.97 -17.79 21.71
C THR A 21 -16.14 -16.51 21.70
N SER A 22 -14.83 -16.63 21.47
CA SER A 22 -13.97 -15.52 21.03
C SER A 22 -14.32 -15.02 19.60
N VAL A 23 -15.60 -15.11 19.18
CA VAL A 23 -16.16 -14.84 17.84
C VAL A 23 -16.26 -13.36 17.51
N LYS A 24 -15.88 -12.45 18.42
CA LYS A 24 -15.81 -11.01 18.14
C LYS A 24 -14.92 -10.63 16.93
N LYS A 25 -14.19 -11.58 16.33
CA LYS A 25 -13.32 -11.37 15.15
C LYS A 25 -13.67 -12.20 13.90
N LEU A 26 -14.74 -13.00 13.88
CA LEU A 26 -15.14 -13.72 12.65
C LEU A 26 -15.89 -12.79 11.69
N SER A 27 -15.31 -12.58 10.52
CA SER A 27 -15.83 -11.72 9.45
C SER A 27 -15.99 -12.52 8.15
N GLY A 28 -17.05 -12.28 7.39
CA GLY A 28 -17.29 -12.88 6.06
C GLY A 28 -17.76 -14.34 6.12
N ASP A 29 -17.22 -15.22 5.27
CA ASP A 29 -17.65 -16.63 5.11
C ASP A 29 -16.81 -17.64 5.92
N LYS A 30 -16.02 -17.14 6.88
CA LYS A 30 -15.06 -17.93 7.65
C LYS A 30 -15.72 -18.67 8.81
N ILE A 31 -15.50 -19.98 8.89
CA ILE A 31 -15.94 -20.85 9.99
C ILE A 31 -14.78 -21.32 10.87
N ILE A 32 -15.10 -21.78 12.08
CA ILE A 32 -14.19 -22.48 12.99
C ILE A 32 -14.73 -23.89 13.25
N LEU A 33 -13.90 -24.90 13.04
CA LEU A 33 -14.23 -26.32 13.27
C LEU A 33 -13.43 -26.88 14.45
N PRO A 34 -13.84 -28.03 15.03
CA PRO A 34 -13.08 -28.66 16.09
C PRO A 34 -11.83 -29.39 15.57
N PRO A 35 -10.79 -29.60 16.39
CA PRO A 35 -9.59 -30.35 16.02
C PRO A 35 -9.89 -31.76 15.46
N SER A 36 -10.89 -32.46 16.01
CA SER A 36 -11.32 -33.77 15.51
C SER A 36 -11.76 -33.77 14.04
N ALA A 37 -12.28 -32.64 13.54
CA ALA A 37 -12.65 -32.51 12.12
C ALA A 37 -11.43 -32.51 11.21
N LEU A 38 -10.31 -31.90 11.65
CA LEU A 38 -9.04 -31.92 10.90
C LEU A 38 -8.47 -33.33 10.82
N GLU A 39 -8.47 -34.07 11.92
CA GLU A 39 -8.01 -35.46 11.96
C GLU A 39 -8.81 -36.33 10.99
N GLN A 40 -10.14 -36.19 10.99
CA GLN A 40 -11.01 -36.92 10.07
C GLN A 40 -10.79 -36.53 8.61
N LEU A 41 -10.52 -35.26 8.31
CA LEU A 41 -10.20 -34.79 6.96
C LEU A 41 -8.86 -35.36 6.46
N LEU A 42 -7.84 -35.42 7.33
CA LEU A 42 -6.55 -36.03 7.01
C LEU A 42 -6.69 -37.53 6.73
N VAL A 43 -7.50 -38.25 7.50
CA VAL A 43 -7.81 -39.67 7.26
C VAL A 43 -8.56 -39.84 5.94
N ALA A 44 -9.55 -38.98 5.65
CA ALA A 44 -10.30 -39.02 4.40
C ALA A 44 -9.40 -38.80 3.17
N ALA A 45 -8.41 -37.90 3.28
CA ALA A 45 -7.44 -37.62 2.21
C ALA A 45 -6.52 -38.81 1.87
N GLN A 46 -6.19 -39.66 2.85
CA GLN A 46 -5.32 -40.84 2.65
C GLN A 46 -5.96 -41.95 1.79
N SER A 47 -7.29 -41.92 1.60
CA SER A 47 -8.04 -42.98 0.92
C SER A 47 -8.11 -42.86 -0.62
N GLN A 48 -7.49 -41.83 -1.21
CA GLN A 48 -7.45 -41.64 -2.68
C GLN A 48 -6.21 -42.29 -3.32
N PRO A 49 -6.35 -43.05 -4.44
CA PRO A 49 -5.20 -43.48 -5.23
C PRO A 49 -4.55 -42.27 -5.95
N PRO A 50 -3.22 -42.23 -6.10
CA PRO A 50 -2.55 -41.11 -6.77
C PRO A 50 -3.01 -41.01 -8.23
N SER A 51 -3.57 -39.86 -8.62
CA SER A 51 -3.91 -39.54 -9.99
C SER A 51 -2.63 -39.21 -10.79
N ALA A 52 -2.47 -39.88 -11.93
CA ALA A 52 -1.33 -39.72 -12.82
C ALA A 52 -1.36 -38.35 -13.53
N SER A 53 -0.77 -37.32 -12.93
CA SER A 53 -0.36 -36.11 -13.64
C SER A 53 0.72 -35.34 -12.89
N SER A 54 1.90 -35.96 -12.80
CA SER A 54 3.16 -35.25 -12.53
C SER A 54 4.25 -35.95 -13.34
N PHE A 55 4.51 -35.40 -14.53
CA PHE A 55 5.64 -35.80 -15.37
C PHE A 55 6.94 -35.30 -14.72
N SER A 56 7.52 -36.09 -13.82
CA SER A 56 8.96 -36.11 -13.60
C SER A 56 9.46 -37.44 -14.11
N ALA A 57 10.40 -37.42 -15.07
CA ALA A 57 10.99 -38.59 -15.69
C ALA A 57 11.58 -39.54 -14.61
N TRP A 58 10.82 -40.57 -14.26
CA TRP A 58 11.26 -41.63 -13.36
C TRP A 58 11.84 -42.76 -14.22
N ASP A 59 13.16 -42.77 -14.39
CA ASP A 59 13.90 -43.90 -14.94
C ASP A 59 14.31 -44.83 -13.78
N PRO A 60 13.82 -46.09 -13.74
CA PRO A 60 14.10 -47.05 -12.66
C PRO A 60 15.54 -47.58 -12.64
N SER A 61 16.43 -47.14 -13.54
CA SER A 61 17.71 -47.81 -13.79
C SER A 61 18.96 -46.93 -13.65
N ASN A 62 18.93 -45.88 -12.82
CA ASN A 62 20.09 -45.01 -12.58
C ASN A 62 20.97 -45.50 -11.39
N PRO A 63 22.23 -45.95 -11.61
CA PRO A 63 23.08 -46.54 -10.58
C PRO A 63 23.86 -45.54 -9.70
N TYR A 64 23.55 -44.24 -9.72
CA TYR A 64 24.26 -43.21 -8.95
C TYR A 64 23.47 -42.61 -7.77
N ARG A 65 22.41 -43.27 -7.26
CA ARG A 65 21.73 -42.77 -6.05
C ARG A 65 22.50 -43.16 -4.79
N SER A 66 23.21 -42.19 -4.23
CA SER A 66 23.65 -42.21 -2.85
C SER A 66 22.44 -42.32 -1.93
N ASN A 67 22.57 -43.26 -1.01
CA ASN A 67 21.57 -43.69 -0.04
C ASN A 67 21.34 -42.56 0.98
N ASP A 68 20.26 -41.79 0.84
CA ASP A 68 19.82 -40.90 1.91
C ASP A 68 18.28 -40.82 1.97
N SER A 69 17.76 -41.48 3.01
CA SER A 69 16.57 -41.15 3.79
C SER A 69 15.21 -40.98 3.08
N ALA A 70 14.35 -41.97 3.29
CA ALA A 70 12.89 -41.82 3.23
C ALA A 70 12.45 -40.77 4.27
N VAL A 71 12.10 -39.58 3.81
CA VAL A 71 11.51 -38.50 4.62
C VAL A 71 10.08 -38.31 4.13
N ASP A 72 9.16 -38.23 5.09
CA ASP A 72 7.71 -37.99 4.98
C ASP A 72 7.26 -37.30 3.68
N GLN A 73 6.44 -37.98 2.88
CA GLN A 73 5.57 -37.27 1.94
C GLN A 73 4.53 -36.50 2.77
N PRO A 74 4.47 -35.15 2.68
CA PRO A 74 3.50 -34.39 3.44
C PRO A 74 2.08 -34.81 3.04
N GLN A 75 1.25 -35.10 4.05
CA GLN A 75 -0.20 -35.32 3.92
C GLN A 75 -0.84 -34.04 3.35
N GLN A 76 -0.95 -33.93 2.03
CA GLN A 76 -1.32 -32.67 1.40
C GLN A 76 -2.84 -32.60 1.17
N LEU A 77 -3.54 -31.85 2.02
CA LEU A 77 -4.93 -31.47 1.79
C LEU A 77 -5.02 -30.45 0.62
N PRO A 78 -6.11 -30.48 -0.17
CA PRO A 78 -6.32 -29.49 -1.21
C PRO A 78 -6.45 -28.09 -0.61
N GLN A 79 -5.75 -27.12 -1.19
CA GLN A 79 -5.85 -25.71 -0.83
C GLN A 79 -6.58 -24.97 -1.96
N PRO A 80 -7.60 -24.15 -1.68
CA PRO A 80 -8.23 -23.88 -0.38
C PRO A 80 -9.20 -24.98 0.09
N LEU A 81 -9.37 -25.13 1.41
CA LEU A 81 -10.36 -26.02 2.02
C LEU A 81 -11.71 -25.33 2.13
N THR A 82 -12.68 -25.81 1.35
CA THR A 82 -14.03 -25.24 1.26
C THR A 82 -15.09 -26.24 1.73
N PHE A 83 -16.09 -25.72 2.43
CA PHE A 83 -17.16 -26.51 3.06
C PHE A 83 -18.52 -26.05 2.58
N ARG A 84 -19.40 -27.01 2.31
CA ARG A 84 -20.82 -26.81 2.04
C ARG A 84 -21.60 -27.00 3.34
N LEU A 85 -22.16 -25.92 3.85
CA LEU A 85 -23.02 -25.89 5.02
C LEU A 85 -24.47 -26.08 4.58
N VAL A 86 -25.15 -27.03 5.20
CA VAL A 86 -26.57 -27.31 4.96
C VAL A 86 -27.32 -27.20 6.28
N ASN A 87 -28.30 -26.30 6.31
CA ASN A 87 -29.24 -26.21 7.40
C ASN A 87 -30.43 -27.14 7.13
N ALA A 88 -30.56 -28.19 7.95
CA ALA A 88 -31.59 -29.21 7.79
C ALA A 88 -33.02 -28.68 8.03
N GLN A 89 -33.18 -27.55 8.73
CA GLN A 89 -34.50 -27.03 9.09
C GLN A 89 -35.16 -26.21 7.99
N ASN A 90 -34.37 -25.46 7.20
CA ASN A 90 -34.88 -24.59 6.14
C ASN A 90 -34.39 -24.99 4.73
N GLY A 91 -33.50 -25.99 4.63
CA GLY A 91 -32.92 -26.42 3.36
C GLY A 91 -31.94 -25.41 2.74
N SER A 92 -31.54 -24.36 3.46
CA SER A 92 -30.57 -23.38 2.98
C SER A 92 -29.18 -24.00 2.88
N VAL A 93 -28.48 -23.63 1.81
CA VAL A 93 -27.15 -24.14 1.48
C VAL A 93 -26.24 -22.95 1.28
N VAL A 94 -25.11 -22.92 2.00
CA VAL A 94 -24.10 -21.86 1.89
C VAL A 94 -22.72 -22.48 1.83
N PHE A 95 -21.83 -21.91 1.04
CA PHE A 95 -20.41 -22.30 1.00
C PHE A 95 -19.59 -21.40 1.91
N ALA A 96 -18.64 -22.00 2.63
CA ALA A 96 -17.82 -21.33 3.62
C ALA A 96 -16.38 -21.86 3.62
N GLY A 97 -15.44 -21.00 4.00
CA GLY A 97 -14.03 -21.35 4.19
C GLY A 97 -13.68 -21.57 5.63
N ILE A 98 -12.69 -22.42 5.89
CA ILE A 98 -12.14 -22.62 7.24
C ILE A 98 -11.14 -21.51 7.58
N ARG A 99 -11.26 -20.95 8.80
CA ARG A 99 -10.23 -20.07 9.37
C ARG A 99 -9.23 -20.85 10.22
N GLU A 100 -9.74 -21.63 11.16
CA GLU A 100 -8.93 -22.40 12.11
C GLU A 100 -9.71 -23.57 12.70
N PHE A 101 -8.98 -24.53 13.28
CA PHE A 101 -9.53 -25.72 13.94
C PHE A 101 -9.39 -25.61 15.47
N SER A 102 -10.15 -24.70 16.09
CA SER A 102 -10.04 -24.35 17.51
C SER A 102 -11.36 -24.43 18.29
N ALA A 103 -12.45 -24.89 17.66
CA ALA A 103 -13.75 -25.00 18.33
C ALA A 103 -13.80 -26.17 19.32
N ASP A 104 -14.71 -26.08 20.29
CA ASP A 104 -15.00 -27.19 21.20
C ASP A 104 -15.57 -28.39 20.42
N GLU A 105 -15.27 -29.59 20.91
CA GLU A 105 -15.67 -30.83 20.24
C GLU A 105 -17.19 -30.90 20.00
N GLY A 106 -17.59 -31.24 18.77
CA GLY A 106 -18.99 -31.32 18.36
C GLY A 106 -19.67 -29.97 18.06
N THR A 107 -18.94 -28.86 18.07
CA THR A 107 -19.49 -27.52 17.82
C THR A 107 -18.89 -26.81 16.61
N ILE A 108 -19.60 -25.82 16.06
CA ILE A 108 -19.14 -24.97 14.95
C ILE A 108 -19.33 -23.49 15.28
N GLY A 109 -18.28 -22.70 15.02
CA GLY A 109 -18.32 -21.24 15.05
C GLY A 109 -18.69 -20.67 13.69
N LEU A 110 -19.73 -19.81 13.64
CA LEU A 110 -20.19 -19.13 12.43
C LEU A 110 -20.03 -17.61 12.56
N SER A 111 -19.82 -16.94 11.44
CA SER A 111 -19.90 -15.47 11.36
C SER A 111 -21.36 -14.99 11.37
N SER A 112 -21.58 -13.71 11.69
CA SER A 112 -22.90 -13.06 11.60
C SER A 112 -23.50 -13.16 10.19
N PHE A 113 -22.67 -12.96 9.16
CA PHE A 113 -23.06 -13.09 7.75
C PHE A 113 -23.57 -14.50 7.41
N LEU A 114 -22.85 -15.56 7.82
CA LEU A 114 -23.27 -16.94 7.55
C LEU A 114 -24.54 -17.31 8.30
N ALA A 115 -24.71 -16.80 9.54
CA ALA A 115 -25.92 -17.02 10.32
C ALA A 115 -27.15 -16.39 9.64
N GLU A 116 -27.04 -15.15 9.16
CA GLU A 116 -28.11 -14.48 8.41
C GLU A 116 -28.43 -15.23 7.11
N ALA A 117 -27.42 -15.63 6.33
CA ALA A 117 -27.59 -16.38 5.10
C ALA A 117 -28.22 -17.78 5.31
N LEU A 118 -27.90 -18.45 6.42
CA LEU A 118 -28.49 -19.74 6.82
C LEU A 118 -29.85 -19.57 7.53
N GLY A 119 -30.35 -18.34 7.69
CA GLY A 119 -31.63 -18.05 8.35
C GLY A 119 -31.65 -18.39 9.85
N ILE A 120 -30.49 -18.37 10.51
CA ILE A 120 -30.33 -18.67 11.93
C ILE A 120 -30.49 -17.36 12.71
N ASP A 121 -31.60 -17.24 13.43
CA ASP A 121 -31.85 -16.10 14.31
C ASP A 121 -31.36 -16.43 15.73
N PHE A 122 -30.23 -15.83 16.12
CA PHE A 122 -29.66 -16.01 17.45
C PHE A 122 -30.62 -15.59 18.58
N HIS A 123 -31.58 -14.70 18.33
CA HIS A 123 -32.59 -14.28 19.33
C HIS A 123 -33.66 -15.35 19.63
N LYS A 124 -33.84 -16.36 18.77
CA LYS A 124 -34.74 -17.49 19.06
C LYS A 124 -34.11 -18.52 20.01
N LEU A 125 -32.79 -18.52 20.15
CA LEU A 125 -32.08 -19.35 21.12
C LEU A 125 -32.11 -18.78 22.55
N THR A 126 -32.45 -17.50 22.73
CA THR A 126 -32.42 -16.81 24.04
C THR A 126 -33.76 -16.76 24.79
N ARG A 127 -34.88 -17.16 24.18
CA ARG A 127 -36.23 -16.77 24.64
C ARG A 127 -36.99 -17.75 25.56
N LYS A 128 -36.34 -18.69 26.26
CA LYS A 128 -37.09 -19.65 27.10
C LYS A 128 -36.66 -19.87 28.55
N ASP A 129 -35.77 -19.04 29.11
CA ASP A 129 -35.38 -19.15 30.53
C ASP A 129 -35.91 -18.02 31.44
N THR A 130 -36.79 -17.15 30.94
CA THR A 130 -37.41 -16.10 31.77
C THR A 130 -38.90 -15.99 31.50
N GLU A 131 -39.69 -16.94 31.98
CA GLU A 131 -41.09 -16.76 32.42
C GLU A 131 -41.70 -18.10 32.86
N ASN A 132 -41.47 -18.46 34.13
CA ASN A 132 -42.52 -19.00 35.01
C ASN A 132 -42.01 -18.98 36.44
N GLY A 133 -42.45 -17.98 37.21
CA GLY A 133 -42.12 -17.84 38.62
C GLY A 133 -42.92 -18.79 39.51
N SER A 134 -42.26 -19.35 40.52
CA SER A 134 -42.84 -19.51 41.86
C SER A 134 -41.73 -19.86 42.83
N SER A 135 -41.65 -19.08 43.90
CA SER A 135 -40.96 -19.40 45.15
C SER A 135 -41.35 -20.78 45.68
N ASP A 136 -40.36 -21.52 46.18
CA ASP A 136 -40.28 -22.09 47.54
C ASP A 136 -39.68 -23.51 47.57
N SER A 137 -38.94 -23.75 48.65
CA SER A 137 -38.42 -25.01 49.20
C SER A 137 -37.10 -25.62 48.66
N LEU A 138 -36.16 -25.66 49.60
CA LEU A 138 -34.89 -26.37 49.68
C LEU A 138 -35.09 -27.90 49.63
N ALA A 139 -34.24 -28.61 48.89
CA ALA A 139 -33.74 -29.93 49.28
C ALA A 139 -32.41 -30.21 48.58
N ILE A 140 -31.34 -30.27 49.37
CA ILE A 140 -30.07 -30.89 49.01
C ILE A 140 -30.30 -32.39 49.06
N ASP A 141 -30.09 -33.10 47.95
CA ASP A 141 -29.84 -34.55 47.99
C ASP A 141 -28.53 -34.86 47.26
N LEU A 142 -27.53 -35.16 48.07
CA LEU A 142 -26.24 -35.73 47.68
C LEU A 142 -26.42 -37.24 47.51
N ARG A 143 -26.28 -37.73 46.27
CA ARG A 143 -25.73 -39.04 45.82
C ARG A 143 -26.43 -39.45 44.53
N ASP A 144 -25.73 -39.41 43.40
CA ASP A 144 -25.50 -40.61 42.56
C ASP A 144 -24.47 -40.30 41.46
N ASP A 145 -23.75 -41.36 41.10
CA ASP A 145 -22.64 -41.45 40.17
C ASP A 145 -23.12 -41.43 38.70
N GLY A 146 -22.25 -40.99 37.77
CA GLY A 146 -22.44 -41.19 36.33
C GLY A 146 -23.49 -40.33 35.62
N GLY A 147 -23.20 -39.04 35.39
CA GLY A 147 -24.05 -38.15 34.60
C GLY A 147 -23.46 -37.82 33.23
N ALA A 148 -23.85 -38.57 32.20
CA ALA A 148 -23.83 -38.07 30.83
C ALA A 148 -24.53 -36.70 30.79
N HIS A 149 -23.82 -35.66 30.36
CA HIS A 149 -24.42 -34.34 30.19
C HIS A 149 -25.58 -34.45 29.19
N ALA A 150 -26.79 -34.40 29.75
CA ALA A 150 -28.04 -34.31 29.03
C ALA A 150 -27.98 -33.09 28.10
N ILE A 151 -27.88 -33.37 26.81
CA ILE A 151 -28.02 -32.43 25.70
C ILE A 151 -29.43 -31.86 25.82
N SER A 152 -29.53 -30.64 26.33
CA SER A 152 -30.79 -29.91 26.35
C SER A 152 -31.24 -29.68 24.91
N SER A 153 -32.42 -30.19 24.61
CA SER A 153 -32.98 -30.45 23.29
C SER A 153 -33.47 -29.19 22.57
N ASN A 154 -32.57 -28.29 22.17
CA ASN A 154 -32.81 -27.35 21.08
C ASN A 154 -31.53 -26.73 20.48
N SER A 155 -30.46 -27.52 20.38
CA SER A 155 -29.25 -27.14 19.66
C SER A 155 -29.47 -27.31 18.15
N MET A 156 -29.46 -26.21 17.40
CA MET A 156 -29.57 -26.24 15.94
C MET A 156 -28.37 -27.00 15.34
N GLN A 157 -28.64 -28.06 14.59
CA GLN A 157 -27.63 -28.91 13.95
C GLN A 157 -27.41 -28.46 12.50
N LEU A 158 -26.14 -28.27 12.13
CA LEU A 158 -25.71 -28.01 10.76
C LEU A 158 -24.95 -29.21 10.21
N ALA A 159 -25.28 -29.64 9.00
CA ALA A 159 -24.49 -30.62 8.26
C ALA A 159 -23.41 -29.90 7.46
N VAL A 160 -22.16 -30.29 7.66
CA VAL A 160 -20.98 -29.71 7.03
C VAL A 160 -20.37 -30.78 6.13
N HIS A 161 -20.24 -30.46 4.84
CA HIS A 161 -19.63 -31.35 3.85
C HIS A 161 -18.38 -30.70 3.28
N ALA A 162 -17.26 -31.42 3.20
CA ALA A 162 -16.11 -30.97 2.42
C ALA A 162 -16.50 -31.01 0.94
N ALA A 163 -16.37 -29.87 0.26
CA ALA A 163 -16.76 -29.74 -1.14
C ALA A 163 -15.81 -28.77 -1.83
N LEU A 164 -15.12 -29.22 -2.88
CA LEU A 164 -14.30 -28.36 -3.72
C LEU A 164 -15.21 -27.59 -4.68
N VAL A 165 -15.19 -26.26 -4.56
CA VAL A 165 -15.99 -25.35 -5.37
C VAL A 165 -15.15 -24.86 -6.56
N PRO A 166 -15.71 -24.77 -7.78
CA PRO A 166 -14.93 -24.29 -8.93
C PRO A 166 -14.45 -22.85 -8.72
N LYS A 167 -13.31 -22.53 -9.32
CA LYS A 167 -12.75 -21.18 -9.35
C LYS A 167 -13.67 -20.22 -10.11
N GLY A 168 -13.99 -19.09 -9.48
CA GLY A 168 -14.84 -18.07 -10.07
C GLY A 168 -14.13 -17.28 -11.17
N THR A 169 -14.86 -16.94 -12.24
CA THR A 169 -14.39 -16.06 -13.31
C THR A 169 -15.19 -14.76 -13.38
N TYR A 170 -16.48 -14.80 -13.04
CA TYR A 170 -17.35 -13.62 -13.10
C TYR A 170 -18.39 -13.63 -11.97
N VAL A 171 -18.64 -12.46 -11.39
CA VAL A 171 -19.71 -12.21 -10.41
C VAL A 171 -20.47 -10.94 -10.76
N ARG A 172 -21.81 -11.04 -10.66
CA ARG A 172 -22.72 -9.90 -10.81
C ARG A 172 -23.36 -9.56 -9.48
N LEU A 173 -23.16 -8.32 -9.05
CA LEU A 173 -23.69 -7.77 -7.82
C LEU A 173 -24.76 -6.72 -8.12
N ARG A 174 -25.80 -6.69 -7.29
CA ARG A 174 -26.86 -5.68 -7.37
C ARG A 174 -27.00 -4.94 -6.04
N PRO A 175 -26.81 -3.62 -5.97
CA PRO A 175 -27.00 -2.86 -4.74
C PRO A 175 -28.48 -2.85 -4.34
N LEU A 176 -28.76 -3.05 -3.05
CA LEU A 176 -30.11 -2.94 -2.49
C LEU A 176 -30.48 -1.49 -2.17
N GLU A 177 -29.48 -0.63 -1.92
CA GLU A 177 -29.64 0.78 -1.52
C GLU A 177 -29.19 1.73 -2.64
N ALA A 178 -29.84 2.89 -2.76
CA ALA A 178 -29.50 3.92 -3.74
C ALA A 178 -28.35 4.81 -3.25
N GLY A 179 -27.61 5.45 -4.17
CA GLY A 179 -26.52 6.38 -3.82
C GLY A 179 -25.10 5.79 -3.86
N TYR A 180 -24.89 4.67 -4.55
CA TYR A 180 -23.56 4.12 -4.78
C TYR A 180 -22.80 4.96 -5.83
N ASN A 181 -21.57 5.40 -5.53
CA ASN A 181 -20.69 6.06 -6.51
C ASN A 181 -19.98 4.98 -7.33
N PRO A 182 -20.17 4.89 -8.67
CA PRO A 182 -19.65 3.81 -9.49
C PRO A 182 -18.12 3.76 -9.69
N ASP A 183 -17.36 4.77 -9.29
CA ASP A 183 -15.92 4.83 -9.63
C ASP A 183 -14.99 4.29 -8.53
N ASP A 184 -15.39 4.31 -7.24
CA ASP A 184 -14.51 3.96 -6.11
C ASP A 184 -14.73 2.54 -5.52
N TRP A 185 -15.84 1.88 -5.83
CA TRP A 185 -16.24 0.64 -5.12
C TRP A 185 -15.56 -0.63 -5.65
N LYS A 186 -15.12 -0.67 -6.91
CA LYS A 186 -14.58 -1.91 -7.52
C LYS A 186 -13.41 -2.46 -6.70
N SER A 187 -12.46 -1.59 -6.39
CA SER A 187 -11.27 -1.94 -5.64
C SER A 187 -11.57 -2.23 -4.16
N LEU A 188 -12.53 -1.49 -3.57
CA LEU A 188 -12.99 -1.71 -2.19
C LEU A 188 -13.62 -3.10 -2.04
N LEU A 189 -14.49 -3.44 -2.98
CA LEU A 189 -15.20 -4.71 -3.01
C LEU A 189 -14.24 -5.87 -3.31
N GLU A 190 -13.30 -5.71 -4.24
CA GLU A 190 -12.27 -6.72 -4.50
C GLU A 190 -11.46 -7.02 -3.23
N ARG A 191 -11.06 -5.98 -2.51
CA ARG A 191 -10.37 -6.12 -1.21
C ARG A 191 -11.24 -6.85 -0.20
N HIS A 192 -12.49 -6.42 -0.03
CA HIS A 192 -13.43 -7.01 0.93
C HIS A 192 -13.70 -8.50 0.64
N LEU A 193 -13.86 -8.85 -0.64
CA LEU A 193 -14.00 -10.24 -1.08
C LEU A 193 -12.76 -11.05 -0.76
N ARG A 194 -11.56 -10.52 -1.01
CA ARG A 194 -10.29 -11.20 -0.73
C ARG A 194 -10.02 -11.43 0.75
N GLU A 195 -10.31 -10.43 1.59
CA GLU A 195 -9.99 -10.48 3.03
C GLU A 195 -10.98 -11.34 3.82
N HIS A 196 -12.27 -11.24 3.48
CA HIS A 196 -13.34 -11.82 4.29
C HIS A 196 -14.00 -13.04 3.66
N PHE A 197 -13.89 -13.25 2.33
CA PHE A 197 -14.59 -14.32 1.61
C PHE A 197 -13.63 -15.31 0.95
N THR A 198 -13.87 -16.60 1.13
CA THR A 198 -13.22 -17.68 0.38
C THR A 198 -14.13 -18.21 -0.73
N CYS A 199 -15.43 -18.25 -0.46
CA CYS A 199 -16.48 -18.70 -1.33
C CYS A 199 -17.60 -17.67 -1.42
N LEU A 200 -18.23 -17.59 -2.59
CA LEU A 200 -19.47 -16.84 -2.79
C LEU A 200 -20.59 -17.80 -3.14
N THR A 201 -21.75 -17.61 -2.50
CA THR A 201 -22.96 -18.40 -2.73
C THR A 201 -23.94 -17.59 -3.56
N LYS A 202 -24.64 -18.22 -4.49
CA LYS A 202 -25.66 -17.55 -5.29
C LYS A 202 -26.81 -17.04 -4.40
N ASN A 203 -27.36 -15.86 -4.70
CA ASN A 203 -28.46 -15.22 -3.97
C ASN A 203 -28.18 -14.80 -2.52
N SER A 204 -26.92 -14.82 -2.05
CA SER A 204 -26.59 -14.25 -0.73
C SER A 204 -26.43 -12.72 -0.78
N VAL A 205 -26.75 -12.05 0.34
CA VAL A 205 -26.62 -10.60 0.49
C VAL A 205 -25.30 -10.26 1.19
N LEU A 206 -24.36 -9.71 0.43
CA LEU A 206 -23.07 -9.22 0.90
C LEU A 206 -23.24 -7.85 1.57
N THR A 207 -22.79 -7.70 2.83
CA THR A 207 -22.67 -6.38 3.47
C THR A 207 -21.22 -5.92 3.40
N VAL A 208 -21.00 -4.72 2.89
CA VAL A 208 -19.66 -4.12 2.70
C VAL A 208 -19.62 -2.79 3.45
N HIS A 209 -18.56 -2.59 4.21
CA HIS A 209 -18.30 -1.32 4.90
C HIS A 209 -17.48 -0.40 4.01
N GLY A 210 -18.00 0.78 3.71
CA GLY A 210 -17.34 1.86 3.00
C GLY A 210 -16.24 2.53 3.84
N VAL A 211 -15.31 3.21 3.17
CA VAL A 211 -14.16 3.90 3.80
C VAL A 211 -14.59 4.97 4.82
N ARG A 212 -15.80 5.52 4.65
CA ARG A 212 -16.35 6.60 5.50
C ARG A 212 -17.32 6.09 6.58
N GLY A 213 -17.41 4.78 6.79
CA GLY A 213 -18.33 4.16 7.77
C GLY A 213 -19.74 3.88 7.23
N GLU A 214 -20.00 4.14 5.95
CA GLU A 214 -21.26 3.77 5.29
C GLU A 214 -21.34 2.25 5.11
N THR A 215 -22.52 1.65 5.25
CA THR A 215 -22.73 0.22 5.04
C THR A 215 -23.57 0.00 3.80
N PHE A 216 -23.06 -0.77 2.85
CA PHE A 216 -23.78 -1.09 1.62
C PHE A 216 -24.12 -2.57 1.56
N LYS A 217 -25.34 -2.88 1.10
CA LYS A 217 -25.79 -4.26 0.90
C LYS A 217 -25.91 -4.58 -0.59
N PHE A 218 -25.24 -5.64 -1.02
CA PHE A 218 -25.25 -6.13 -2.40
C PHE A 218 -25.81 -7.55 -2.48
N LEU A 219 -26.74 -7.77 -3.39
CA LEU A 219 -27.25 -9.09 -3.74
C LEU A 219 -26.34 -9.74 -4.81
N LEU A 220 -25.91 -10.98 -4.55
CA LEU A 220 -25.22 -11.82 -5.54
C LEU A 220 -26.22 -12.45 -6.52
N ASP A 221 -26.30 -11.91 -7.73
CA ASP A 221 -27.30 -12.32 -8.73
C ASP A 221 -26.81 -13.47 -9.63
N LYS A 222 -25.64 -13.28 -10.27
CA LYS A 222 -25.06 -14.26 -11.20
C LYS A 222 -23.60 -14.58 -10.85
N LEU A 223 -23.23 -15.84 -11.05
CA LEU A 223 -21.89 -16.39 -10.87
C LEU A 223 -21.51 -17.18 -12.12
N ALA A 224 -20.26 -17.06 -12.57
CA ALA A 224 -19.66 -17.94 -13.56
C ALA A 224 -18.39 -18.60 -12.99
N PRO A 225 -18.17 -19.91 -13.18
CA PRO A 225 -19.04 -20.89 -13.87
C PRO A 225 -20.40 -21.11 -13.19
N GLU A 226 -21.42 -21.52 -13.96
CA GLU A 226 -22.77 -21.73 -13.41
C GLU A 226 -22.75 -22.84 -12.33
N GLY A 227 -23.07 -22.45 -11.10
CA GLY A 227 -23.11 -23.33 -9.94
C GLY A 227 -23.72 -22.64 -8.72
N ASP A 228 -23.92 -23.40 -7.65
CA ASP A 228 -24.48 -22.89 -6.39
C ASP A 228 -23.47 -22.02 -5.61
N GLY A 229 -22.18 -22.15 -5.91
CA GLY A 229 -21.13 -21.29 -5.37
C GLY A 229 -19.85 -21.31 -6.20
N ILE A 230 -18.98 -20.32 -5.95
CA ILE A 230 -17.66 -20.17 -6.58
C ILE A 230 -16.59 -19.93 -5.50
N CYS A 231 -15.35 -20.35 -5.77
CA CYS A 231 -14.18 -20.02 -4.96
C CYS A 231 -13.49 -18.76 -5.51
N VAL A 232 -13.18 -17.79 -4.64
CA VAL A 232 -12.59 -16.47 -4.99
C VAL A 232 -11.09 -16.39 -4.66
N VAL A 233 -10.53 -17.41 -4.01
CA VAL A 233 -9.11 -17.47 -3.66
C VAL A 233 -8.26 -17.78 -4.90
N ASP A 234 -7.22 -16.97 -5.14
CA ASP A 234 -6.28 -17.09 -6.27
C ASP A 234 -6.98 -17.13 -7.65
N THR A 235 -7.94 -16.22 -7.85
CA THR A 235 -8.69 -16.06 -9.10
C THR A 235 -8.82 -14.59 -9.50
N ASP A 236 -8.64 -14.32 -10.80
CA ASP A 236 -8.96 -13.02 -11.41
C ASP A 236 -10.47 -12.94 -11.66
N LEU A 237 -11.22 -12.54 -10.63
CA LEU A 237 -12.68 -12.45 -10.67
C LEU A 237 -13.13 -11.13 -11.29
N GLU A 238 -13.87 -11.19 -12.41
CA GLU A 238 -14.53 -10.01 -12.97
C GLU A 238 -15.80 -9.67 -12.17
N VAL A 239 -15.89 -8.43 -11.70
CA VAL A 239 -16.98 -7.95 -10.86
C VAL A 239 -17.76 -6.86 -11.60
N ASP A 240 -19.03 -7.14 -11.90
CA ASP A 240 -19.98 -6.19 -12.49
C ASP A 240 -21.06 -5.78 -11.49
N ILE A 241 -21.40 -4.49 -11.47
CA ILE A 241 -22.56 -3.97 -10.76
C ILE A 241 -23.67 -3.55 -11.72
N GLU A 242 -24.86 -4.13 -11.53
CA GLU A 242 -26.08 -3.74 -12.23
C GLU A 242 -27.10 -3.21 -11.21
N ALA A 243 -27.74 -2.08 -11.52
CA ALA A 243 -28.80 -1.52 -10.68
C ALA A 243 -29.99 -2.49 -10.57
N LEU A 244 -30.59 -2.58 -9.38
CA LEU A 244 -31.73 -3.46 -9.14
C LEU A 244 -33.02 -2.92 -9.82
N ASN A 245 -33.22 -1.60 -9.86
CA ASN A 245 -34.40 -0.94 -10.47
C ASN A 245 -34.03 0.33 -11.26
N GLU A 246 -34.80 0.63 -12.31
CA GLU A 246 -34.63 1.84 -13.17
C GLU A 246 -34.84 3.15 -12.38
N GLU A 247 -35.66 3.11 -11.33
CA GLU A 247 -35.92 4.25 -10.43
C GLU A 247 -34.73 4.55 -9.50
N GLN A 248 -34.07 3.51 -8.96
CA GLN A 248 -32.85 3.66 -8.15
C GLN A 248 -31.67 4.17 -8.98
N ALA A 249 -31.56 3.74 -10.25
CA ALA A 249 -30.58 4.29 -11.17
C ALA A 249 -30.83 5.79 -11.43
N ARG A 250 -32.10 6.20 -11.60
CA ARG A 250 -32.46 7.62 -11.76
C ARG A 250 -32.20 8.44 -10.50
N GLU A 251 -32.46 7.92 -9.32
CA GLU A 251 -32.19 8.61 -8.04
C GLU A 251 -30.69 8.76 -7.78
N THR A 252 -29.91 7.73 -8.09
CA THR A 252 -28.43 7.78 -8.01
C THR A 252 -27.88 8.80 -9.00
N LEU A 253 -28.38 8.82 -10.25
CA LEU A 253 -28.02 9.85 -11.23
C LEU A 253 -28.43 11.26 -10.79
N ARG A 254 -29.58 11.42 -10.12
CA ARG A 254 -29.99 12.71 -9.54
C ARG A 254 -29.06 13.15 -8.42
N HIS A 255 -28.60 12.24 -7.55
CA HIS A 255 -27.63 12.56 -6.51
C HIS A 255 -26.27 12.97 -7.11
N ILE A 256 -25.79 12.27 -8.13
CA ILE A 256 -24.55 12.62 -8.85
C ILE A 256 -24.72 13.97 -9.56
N MET A 257 -25.87 14.22 -10.19
CA MET A 257 -26.16 15.51 -10.84
C MET A 257 -26.34 16.65 -9.83
N ALA A 258 -26.90 16.39 -8.64
CA ALA A 258 -27.02 17.40 -7.58
C ALA A 258 -25.65 17.73 -6.96
N GLN A 259 -24.78 16.73 -6.81
CA GLN A 259 -23.38 16.94 -6.42
C GLN A 259 -22.61 17.74 -7.48
N SER A 260 -22.74 17.40 -8.77
CA SER A 260 -22.03 18.11 -9.84
C SER A 260 -22.60 19.49 -10.19
N GLN A 261 -23.91 19.72 -10.04
CA GLN A 261 -24.50 21.05 -10.21
C GLN A 261 -24.15 22.02 -9.07
N ASN A 262 -23.89 21.50 -7.86
CA ASN A 262 -23.36 22.29 -6.75
C ASN A 262 -21.93 22.79 -7.00
N GLU A 263 -21.13 22.11 -7.83
CA GLU A 263 -19.78 22.57 -8.21
C GLU A 263 -19.79 23.70 -9.26
N LEU A 264 -20.89 23.87 -10.00
CA LEU A 264 -20.98 24.80 -11.14
C LEU A 264 -21.77 26.09 -10.85
N SER A 265 -22.49 26.17 -9.73
CA SER A 265 -23.30 27.36 -9.39
C SER A 265 -22.68 28.12 -8.21
N GLY A 266 -21.84 29.11 -8.52
CA GLY A 266 -21.34 30.07 -7.53
C GLY A 266 -22.48 30.90 -6.93
N GLY A 267 -22.87 30.57 -5.70
CA GLY A 267 -23.80 31.36 -4.90
C GLY A 267 -24.34 30.57 -3.71
N ILE A 268 -23.91 30.96 -2.51
CA ILE A 268 -24.06 30.29 -1.19
C ILE A 268 -22.93 29.27 -0.97
N SER A 269 -21.86 29.73 -0.31
CA SER A 269 -20.54 29.12 -0.25
C SER A 269 -20.51 27.80 0.53
N ASN A 270 -20.87 26.69 -0.11
CA ASN A 270 -20.69 25.33 0.40
C ASN A 270 -19.28 24.82 0.06
N GLY A 271 -18.24 25.49 0.56
CA GLY A 271 -16.86 25.03 0.43
C GLY A 271 -16.26 25.15 -0.99
N GLY A 272 -14.95 24.99 -1.11
CA GLY A 272 -14.25 25.07 -2.40
C GLY A 272 -12.73 25.25 -2.32
N ASP A 273 -12.10 25.48 -3.46
CA ASP A 273 -10.66 25.72 -3.52
C ASP A 273 -10.32 27.12 -2.99
N LEU A 274 -9.31 27.19 -2.11
CA LEU A 274 -8.80 28.42 -1.52
C LEU A 274 -7.47 28.78 -2.18
N ASP A 275 -7.36 30.03 -2.65
CA ASP A 275 -6.10 30.61 -3.12
C ASP A 275 -5.43 31.44 -2.03
N ILE A 276 -4.09 31.56 -2.12
CA ILE A 276 -3.27 32.39 -1.21
C ILE A 276 -3.55 33.91 -1.40
N TRP A 277 -4.21 34.29 -2.49
CA TRP A 277 -4.42 35.70 -2.86
C TRP A 277 -5.84 36.18 -2.55
N ASN A 278 -6.83 35.28 -2.63
CA ASN A 278 -8.24 35.62 -2.60
C ASN A 278 -8.83 35.46 -1.20
N GLU A 279 -9.77 36.34 -0.86
CA GLU A 279 -10.62 36.19 0.32
C GLU A 279 -11.96 35.60 -0.11
N ILE A 280 -12.44 34.60 0.61
CA ILE A 280 -13.72 33.95 0.34
C ILE A 280 -14.65 34.23 1.51
N ALA A 281 -15.81 34.81 1.22
CA ALA A 281 -16.88 34.97 2.20
C ALA A 281 -17.73 33.69 2.28
N GLY A 282 -18.05 33.26 3.49
CA GLY A 282 -18.84 32.08 3.79
C GLY A 282 -19.85 32.33 4.90
N THR A 283 -20.87 31.49 4.99
CA THR A 283 -21.86 31.54 6.07
C THR A 283 -22.10 30.14 6.60
N VAL A 284 -21.80 29.91 7.88
CA VAL A 284 -21.87 28.60 8.55
C VAL A 284 -23.12 28.53 9.44
N GLN A 285 -23.80 27.39 9.44
CA GLN A 285 -24.86 27.09 10.41
C GLN A 285 -24.27 26.49 11.70
N ALA A 286 -24.97 26.64 12.84
CA ALA A 286 -24.55 26.01 14.09
C ALA A 286 -24.48 24.47 13.94
N GLY A 287 -23.36 23.86 14.35
CA GLY A 287 -23.03 22.45 14.14
C GLY A 287 -22.65 22.08 12.69
N GLY A 288 -22.70 23.03 11.75
CA GLY A 288 -22.34 22.84 10.35
C GLY A 288 -20.85 23.01 10.09
N TYR A 289 -20.39 22.41 8.99
CA TYR A 289 -19.01 22.48 8.52
C TYR A 289 -18.96 23.02 7.09
N ILE A 290 -18.00 23.89 6.80
CA ILE A 290 -17.65 24.31 5.44
C ILE A 290 -16.20 23.95 5.18
N ASP A 291 -15.97 23.15 4.14
CA ASP A 291 -14.68 22.57 3.82
C ASP A 291 -14.01 23.34 2.66
N TYR A 292 -12.73 23.69 2.82
CA TYR A 292 -11.89 24.35 1.83
C TYR A 292 -10.63 23.54 1.58
N VAL A 293 -10.13 23.59 0.34
CA VAL A 293 -8.88 22.93 -0.05
C VAL A 293 -7.90 23.98 -0.56
N LEU A 294 -6.72 24.05 0.04
CA LEU A 294 -5.60 24.84 -0.47
C LEU A 294 -4.67 23.90 -1.26
N PRO A 295 -4.74 23.90 -2.60
CA PRO A 295 -4.04 22.91 -3.43
C PRO A 295 -2.53 23.11 -3.48
N SER A 296 -2.06 24.35 -3.34
CA SER A 296 -0.62 24.65 -3.39
C SER A 296 -0.25 25.83 -2.51
N TRP A 297 0.94 25.78 -1.93
CA TRP A 297 1.54 26.85 -1.13
C TRP A 297 3.06 26.81 -1.20
N ASP A 298 3.73 27.88 -0.79
CA ASP A 298 5.17 27.90 -0.67
C ASP A 298 5.62 27.15 0.59
N ARG A 299 6.20 25.95 0.40
CA ARG A 299 6.68 25.08 1.48
C ARG A 299 7.84 25.69 2.28
N SER A 300 8.50 26.72 1.76
CA SER A 300 9.61 27.39 2.44
C SER A 300 9.15 28.50 3.39
N GLN A 301 7.87 28.86 3.38
CA GLN A 301 7.31 30.03 4.05
C GLN A 301 6.27 29.66 5.10
N ILE A 302 6.06 30.56 6.08
CA ILE A 302 5.06 30.35 7.13
C ILE A 302 3.67 30.53 6.51
N LEU A 303 2.82 29.53 6.65
CA LEU A 303 1.44 29.62 6.21
C LEU A 303 0.57 30.15 7.35
N THR A 304 -0.17 31.22 7.08
CA THR A 304 -1.11 31.83 8.03
C THR A 304 -2.51 31.76 7.45
N ILE A 305 -3.42 31.07 8.13
CA ILE A 305 -4.83 30.97 7.75
C ILE A 305 -5.63 31.81 8.73
N THR A 306 -6.32 32.83 8.22
CA THR A 306 -7.10 33.79 9.00
C THR A 306 -8.57 33.73 8.62
N VAL A 307 -9.44 33.62 9.62
CA VAL A 307 -10.89 33.81 9.48
C VAL A 307 -11.25 35.13 10.14
N SER A 308 -11.89 36.04 9.41
CA SER A 308 -12.27 37.39 9.85
C SER A 308 -13.77 37.63 9.66
N GLY A 309 -14.29 38.71 10.27
CA GLY A 309 -15.71 39.08 10.14
C GLY A 309 -16.64 38.31 11.08
N ILE A 310 -16.09 37.75 12.15
CA ILE A 310 -16.84 37.01 13.18
C ILE A 310 -17.57 38.02 14.06
N THR A 311 -18.92 37.99 14.06
CA THR A 311 -19.77 38.90 14.85
C THR A 311 -19.92 38.49 16.31
N GLN A 312 -19.80 37.20 16.61
CA GLN A 312 -19.88 36.63 17.95
C GLN A 312 -18.60 35.84 18.24
N GLU A 313 -17.91 36.20 19.33
CA GLU A 313 -16.55 35.70 19.65
C GLU A 313 -16.44 34.17 19.68
N ASP A 314 -17.50 33.46 20.09
CA ASP A 314 -17.51 32.01 20.27
C ASP A 314 -18.21 31.22 19.14
N ALA A 315 -18.69 31.88 18.08
CA ALA A 315 -19.58 31.27 17.08
C ALA A 315 -18.88 30.41 16.02
N VAL A 316 -17.59 30.60 15.77
CA VAL A 316 -16.86 29.91 14.69
C VAL A 316 -15.57 29.28 15.22
N ASP A 317 -15.27 28.07 14.78
CA ASP A 317 -14.01 27.35 15.02
C ASP A 317 -13.31 27.04 13.69
N LEU A 318 -11.97 26.99 13.75
CA LEU A 318 -11.13 26.77 12.57
C LEU A 318 -10.29 25.51 12.77
N PHE A 319 -10.38 24.58 11.81
CA PHE A 319 -9.61 23.33 11.79
C PHE A 319 -8.78 23.24 10.51
N VAL A 320 -7.56 22.74 10.64
CA VAL A 320 -6.63 22.57 9.52
C VAL A 320 -5.93 21.23 9.62
N THR A 321 -5.90 20.49 8.51
CA THR A 321 -5.24 19.19 8.39
C THR A 321 -4.48 19.13 7.06
N PRO A 322 -3.15 18.91 7.07
CA PRO A 322 -2.41 18.64 5.84
C PRO A 322 -2.84 17.30 5.22
N ARG A 323 -3.24 17.31 3.94
CA ARG A 323 -3.57 16.09 3.18
C ARG A 323 -2.28 15.44 2.72
N SER A 324 -2.03 14.21 3.14
CA SER A 324 -0.87 13.41 2.74
C SER A 324 -1.27 11.96 2.50
N SER A 325 -0.34 11.13 2.04
CA SER A 325 -0.57 9.68 1.95
C SER A 325 -0.89 9.04 3.31
N ARG A 326 -0.51 9.65 4.43
CA ARG A 326 -0.79 9.15 5.78
C ARG A 326 -1.97 9.85 6.45
N GLN A 327 -2.59 10.84 5.82
CA GLN A 327 -3.71 11.59 6.37
C GLN A 327 -4.65 12.02 5.25
N ARG A 328 -5.75 11.27 5.09
CA ARG A 328 -6.77 11.52 4.05
C ARG A 328 -8.08 12.12 4.59
N ALA A 329 -8.34 11.97 5.89
CA ALA A 329 -9.57 12.43 6.50
C ALA A 329 -9.68 13.96 6.54
N MET A 330 -10.89 14.47 6.30
CA MET A 330 -11.21 15.89 6.40
C MET A 330 -11.15 16.38 7.86
N PRO A 331 -10.75 17.64 8.10
CA PRO A 331 -10.73 18.21 9.44
C PRO A 331 -12.14 18.24 10.04
N ARG A 332 -12.29 17.70 11.23
CA ARG A 332 -13.53 17.74 12.04
C ARG A 332 -13.16 18.06 13.47
N GLU A 333 -14.15 18.40 14.29
CA GLU A 333 -13.95 18.68 15.71
C GLU A 333 -13.15 17.56 16.37
N THR A 334 -13.53 16.30 16.21
CA THR A 334 -12.80 15.16 16.78
C THR A 334 -11.57 14.72 15.99
N THR A 335 -11.34 15.24 14.77
CA THR A 335 -10.30 14.74 13.86
C THR A 335 -9.63 15.90 13.13
N HIS A 336 -8.64 16.54 13.75
CA HIS A 336 -7.88 17.65 13.17
C HIS A 336 -6.42 17.61 13.65
N VAL A 337 -5.52 18.21 12.86
CA VAL A 337 -4.10 18.35 13.24
C VAL A 337 -3.85 19.68 13.95
N PHE A 338 -4.39 20.77 13.40
CA PHE A 338 -4.37 22.09 14.01
C PHE A 338 -5.81 22.57 14.20
N GLY A 339 -6.15 23.04 15.40
CA GLY A 339 -7.48 23.55 15.73
C GLY A 339 -7.39 24.78 16.62
N ASP A 340 -8.24 25.77 16.35
CA ASP A 340 -8.35 26.99 17.15
C ASP A 340 -9.75 27.14 17.77
N PHE A 341 -9.85 26.74 19.04
CA PHE A 341 -11.05 26.83 19.86
C PHE A 341 -11.15 28.12 20.68
N SER A 342 -10.14 28.99 20.62
CA SER A 342 -10.09 30.23 21.41
C SER A 342 -11.23 31.19 21.02
N PRO A 343 -11.64 32.13 21.90
CA PRO A 343 -12.56 33.19 21.50
C PRO A 343 -11.92 34.09 20.42
N ALA A 344 -12.70 34.60 19.48
CA ALA A 344 -12.19 35.40 18.38
C ALA A 344 -11.64 36.76 18.86
N GLU A 345 -10.32 36.93 18.85
CA GLU A 345 -9.68 38.20 19.16
C GLU A 345 -9.96 39.22 18.05
N HIS A 346 -10.61 40.34 18.40
CA HIS A 346 -10.99 41.41 17.47
C HIS A 346 -11.84 40.92 16.27
N GLY A 347 -12.64 39.87 16.46
CA GLY A 347 -13.47 39.28 15.40
C GLY A 347 -12.70 38.47 14.36
N SER A 348 -11.50 37.98 14.73
CA SER A 348 -10.67 37.14 13.88
C SER A 348 -10.06 35.94 14.61
N LYS A 349 -9.85 34.85 13.88
CA LYS A 349 -9.12 33.65 14.33
C LYS A 349 -7.99 33.34 13.37
N THR A 350 -6.84 32.89 13.88
CA THR A 350 -5.64 32.73 13.07
C THR A 350 -4.85 31.49 13.46
N ILE A 351 -4.59 30.60 12.49
CA ILE A 351 -3.66 29.48 12.64
C ILE A 351 -2.40 29.77 11.83
N LYS A 352 -1.24 29.71 12.50
CA LYS A 352 0.09 29.87 11.88
C LYS A 352 0.81 28.53 11.86
N ILE A 353 1.22 28.08 10.68
CA ILE A 353 1.90 26.81 10.47
C ILE A 353 3.32 27.10 9.96
N SER A 354 4.32 26.74 10.76
CA SER A 354 5.73 26.89 10.39
C SER A 354 6.18 25.78 9.42
N PRO A 355 7.10 26.08 8.47
CA PRO A 355 7.68 25.08 7.56
C PRO A 355 8.37 23.90 8.24
N SER A 356 8.82 24.07 9.49
CA SER A 356 9.54 23.05 10.27
C SER A 356 8.62 21.98 10.88
N ASN A 357 7.31 22.09 10.70
CA ASN A 357 6.37 21.10 11.24
C ASN A 357 6.42 19.81 10.43
N CYS A 358 6.68 18.68 11.09
CA CYS A 358 6.72 17.34 10.48
C CYS A 358 5.40 16.95 9.79
N GLU A 359 4.27 17.50 10.24
CA GLU A 359 2.95 17.24 9.64
C GLU A 359 2.79 17.80 8.22
N LEU A 360 3.69 18.70 7.78
CA LEU A 360 3.72 19.21 6.40
C LEU A 360 4.58 18.33 5.46
N ASP A 361 5.34 17.37 6.00
CA ASP A 361 6.21 16.52 5.19
C ASP A 361 5.36 15.63 4.27
N ASN A 362 5.65 15.68 2.96
CA ASN A 362 4.88 14.98 1.91
C ASN A 362 3.40 15.37 1.81
N ALA A 363 2.99 16.52 2.36
CA ALA A 363 1.64 17.04 2.16
C ALA A 363 1.43 17.43 0.67
N GLU A 364 0.31 17.01 0.10
CA GLU A 364 -0.11 17.30 -1.27
C GLU A 364 -0.91 18.61 -1.33
N SER A 365 -1.86 18.77 -0.40
CA SER A 365 -2.72 19.93 -0.23
C SER A 365 -3.02 20.17 1.26
N ILE A 366 -3.65 21.30 1.60
CA ILE A 366 -4.06 21.60 2.97
C ILE A 366 -5.59 21.67 3.02
N LEU A 367 -6.18 20.86 3.89
CA LEU A 367 -7.62 20.82 4.12
C LEU A 367 -7.95 21.75 5.29
N ILE A 368 -8.95 22.60 5.09
CA ILE A 368 -9.36 23.60 6.06
C ILE A 368 -10.87 23.45 6.27
N SER A 369 -11.32 23.37 7.51
CA SER A 369 -12.74 23.29 7.82
C SER A 369 -13.11 24.39 8.80
N VAL A 370 -14.14 25.15 8.45
CA VAL A 370 -14.73 26.17 9.32
C VAL A 370 -16.00 25.58 9.93
N HIS A 371 -16.08 25.59 11.26
CA HIS A 371 -17.16 24.97 12.02
C HIS A 371 -17.98 26.01 12.77
N GLY A 372 -19.30 25.86 12.77
CA GLY A 372 -20.20 26.68 13.58
C GLY A 372 -20.36 26.12 14.97
N SER A 373 -19.78 26.77 15.97
CA SER A 373 -19.91 26.34 17.36
C SER A 373 -21.35 26.48 17.84
N SER A 374 -21.90 25.41 18.42
CA SER A 374 -23.24 25.41 19.02
C SER A 374 -23.34 26.20 20.33
N PHE A 375 -22.21 26.60 20.91
CA PHE A 375 -22.14 27.27 22.22
C PHE A 375 -22.27 28.81 22.13
N GLY A 376 -22.25 29.38 20.92
CA GLY A 376 -22.30 30.83 20.70
C GLY A 376 -23.68 31.42 20.41
N THR A 377 -24.68 30.59 20.06
CA THR A 377 -25.98 31.09 19.59
C THR A 377 -26.98 31.27 20.72
N THR A 378 -27.17 32.50 21.20
CA THR A 378 -28.36 32.89 22.00
C THR A 378 -29.67 32.89 21.20
N ARG A 379 -29.62 32.59 19.89
CA ARG A 379 -30.77 32.42 18.99
C ARG A 379 -30.49 31.25 18.06
N GLU A 380 -31.25 30.16 18.19
CA GLU A 380 -31.04 28.85 17.54
C GLU A 380 -31.15 28.84 15.98
N SER A 381 -30.93 29.95 15.24
CA SER A 381 -31.17 29.94 13.79
C SER A 381 -30.46 30.99 12.92
N GLU A 382 -29.63 31.89 13.45
CA GLU A 382 -28.92 32.88 12.60
C GLU A 382 -27.55 32.31 12.15
N PRO A 383 -27.29 32.22 10.84
CA PRO A 383 -26.04 31.66 10.32
C PRO A 383 -24.89 32.66 10.50
N ALA A 384 -23.74 32.18 10.97
CA ALA A 384 -22.56 33.00 11.25
C ALA A 384 -21.82 33.30 9.94
N SER A 385 -21.73 34.58 9.57
CA SER A 385 -20.93 35.02 8.43
C SER A 385 -19.45 35.10 8.80
N PHE A 386 -18.57 34.69 7.89
CA PHE A 386 -17.13 34.81 8.04
C PHE A 386 -16.45 35.04 6.68
N THR A 387 -15.21 35.49 6.71
CA THR A 387 -14.32 35.62 5.55
C THR A 387 -13.03 34.86 5.83
N ILE A 388 -12.65 33.94 4.96
CA ILE A 388 -11.42 33.15 5.10
C ILE A 388 -10.35 33.63 4.13
N ARG A 389 -9.10 33.66 4.60
CA ARG A 389 -7.90 33.98 3.80
C ARG A 389 -6.73 33.11 4.20
N ALA A 390 -5.99 32.58 3.22
CA ALA A 390 -4.66 32.01 3.42
C ALA A 390 -3.58 33.01 2.99
N LYS A 391 -2.50 33.16 3.76
CA LYS A 391 -1.34 34.00 3.42
C LYS A 391 -0.04 33.21 3.62
N SER A 392 0.87 33.30 2.66
CA SER A 392 2.24 32.82 2.79
C SER A 392 3.15 33.96 3.23
N GLY A 393 3.85 33.82 4.36
CA GLY A 393 4.72 34.83 4.95
C GLY A 393 6.21 34.58 4.67
N SER A 394 6.96 35.63 4.33
CA SER A 394 8.41 35.56 4.12
C SER A 394 9.18 35.09 5.37
N ARG A 395 10.21 34.25 5.18
CA ARG A 395 11.18 33.82 6.21
C ARG A 395 11.94 34.97 6.88
N ASN A 396 11.87 36.18 6.31
CA ASN A 396 12.43 37.41 6.88
C ASN A 396 11.34 38.40 7.31
N GLY A 397 10.36 37.90 8.05
CA GLY A 397 9.96 38.60 9.26
C GLY A 397 10.42 37.72 10.43
N HIS A 398 11.51 38.05 11.13
CA HIS A 398 11.32 38.90 12.30
C HIS A 398 10.10 39.84 12.14
N ALA A 399 8.91 39.25 12.17
CA ALA A 399 8.04 39.70 13.22
C ALA A 399 8.77 39.23 14.50
N VAL A 400 9.68 40.01 15.11
CA VAL A 400 9.21 41.13 15.94
C VAL A 400 7.71 41.09 15.87
N VAL A 401 7.14 40.24 16.71
CA VAL A 401 5.90 40.64 17.33
C VAL A 401 6.21 42.06 17.75
N ASP A 402 5.87 42.97 16.85
CA ASP A 402 5.34 44.24 17.19
C ASP A 402 4.04 43.81 17.90
N LYS A 403 4.16 43.26 19.13
CA LYS A 403 4.06 44.14 20.28
C LYS A 403 4.72 45.40 19.77
N THR A 404 3.93 46.24 19.11
CA THR A 404 3.48 47.38 19.85
C THR A 404 3.85 47.15 21.33
N GLU A 405 5.12 47.41 21.67
CA GLU A 405 5.49 48.68 22.27
C GLU A 405 4.55 49.77 21.70
N LEU A 406 3.24 49.61 21.94
CA LEU A 406 2.38 50.61 22.50
C LEU A 406 3.16 50.95 23.75
N ASP A 407 3.98 51.97 23.56
CA ASP A 407 4.54 52.76 24.61
C ASP A 407 5.52 51.99 25.51
N ARG A 408 6.70 51.68 24.98
CA ARG A 408 7.87 52.32 25.62
C ARG A 408 7.97 53.71 25.05
N GLU A 409 6.95 54.54 25.35
CA GLU A 409 7.21 55.94 25.56
C GLU A 409 8.44 55.93 26.46
N GLU A 410 9.49 56.65 26.08
CA GLU A 410 10.48 57.06 27.05
C GLU A 410 9.70 57.91 28.05
N HIS A 411 9.03 57.24 28.99
CA HIS A 411 8.11 57.86 29.91
C HIS A 411 8.97 58.85 30.67
N SER A 412 8.61 60.11 30.51
CA SER A 412 9.40 61.19 31.07
C SER A 412 9.54 60.94 32.57
N GLN A 413 10.58 61.47 33.22
CA GLN A 413 10.74 61.36 34.69
C GLN A 413 9.53 61.91 35.50
N ASN A 414 8.52 62.47 34.81
CA ASN A 414 7.26 62.98 35.33
C ASN A 414 6.05 62.03 35.19
N GLU A 415 6.21 60.80 34.72
CA GLU A 415 5.14 59.79 34.66
C GLU A 415 5.41 58.64 35.63
N GLU A 416 4.34 58.14 36.25
CA GLU A 416 4.36 56.97 37.15
C GLU A 416 3.32 55.96 36.68
N GLN A 417 3.59 54.67 36.85
CA GLN A 417 2.64 53.61 36.52
C GLN A 417 1.65 53.42 37.68
N CYS A 418 0.35 53.52 37.40
CA CYS A 418 -0.68 53.29 38.40
C CYS A 418 -0.70 51.81 38.83
N ALA A 419 -0.60 51.53 40.13
CA ALA A 419 -0.59 50.16 40.66
C ALA A 419 -1.91 49.39 40.43
N HIS A 420 -3.02 50.08 40.14
CA HIS A 420 -4.35 49.47 40.04
C HIS A 420 -4.81 49.21 38.60
N CYS A 421 -4.57 50.12 37.65
CA CYS A 421 -4.89 49.93 36.23
C CYS A 421 -3.68 49.68 35.33
N LYS A 422 -2.45 49.76 35.86
CA LYS A 422 -1.19 49.60 35.12
C LYS A 422 -0.98 50.60 33.97
N GLN A 423 -1.82 51.63 33.84
CA GLN A 423 -1.64 52.74 32.91
C GLN A 423 -0.60 53.72 33.44
N TRP A 424 0.19 54.30 32.54
CA TRP A 424 1.13 55.36 32.85
C TRP A 424 0.40 56.70 32.94
N VAL A 425 0.63 57.42 34.04
CA VAL A 425 -0.08 58.67 34.35
C VAL A 425 0.93 59.70 34.87
N PRO A 426 0.80 60.99 34.50
CA PRO A 426 1.65 62.04 35.06
C PRO A 426 1.59 62.10 36.59
N LYS A 427 2.74 62.27 37.26
CA LYS A 427 2.89 62.36 38.73
C LYS A 427 1.96 63.38 39.37
N GLN A 428 1.71 64.49 38.68
CA GLN A 428 0.84 65.57 39.17
C GLN A 428 -0.63 65.16 39.27
N THR A 429 -1.09 64.23 38.44
CA THR A 429 -2.49 63.77 38.39
C THR A 429 -2.68 62.36 38.93
N MET A 430 -1.60 61.69 39.33
CA MET A 430 -1.61 60.31 39.86
C MET A 430 -2.59 60.13 41.02
N ILE A 431 -2.62 61.05 41.99
CA ILE A 431 -3.52 60.95 43.16
C ILE A 431 -5.00 60.98 42.73
N LEU A 432 -5.34 61.86 41.78
CA LEU A 432 -6.70 61.98 41.24
C LEU A 432 -7.05 60.73 40.42
N HIS A 433 -6.13 60.29 39.56
CA HIS A 433 -6.31 59.09 38.75
C HIS A 433 -6.47 57.85 39.63
N GLU A 434 -5.62 57.63 40.63
CA GLU A 434 -5.67 56.49 41.54
C GLU A 434 -7.00 56.45 42.30
N SER A 435 -7.49 57.61 42.77
CA SER A 435 -8.78 57.70 43.44
C SER A 435 -9.96 57.36 42.52
N PHE A 436 -9.92 57.75 41.25
CA PHE A 436 -10.94 57.44 40.25
C PHE A 436 -10.86 55.97 39.80
N CYS A 437 -9.64 55.49 39.59
CA CYS A 437 -9.31 54.14 39.17
C CYS A 437 -9.74 53.11 40.21
N ARG A 438 -9.41 53.31 41.49
CA ARG A 438 -9.85 52.43 42.58
C ARG A 438 -11.37 52.42 42.76
N ARG A 439 -12.07 53.50 42.37
CA ARG A 439 -13.53 53.58 42.45
C ARG A 439 -14.18 52.82 41.31
N ASN A 440 -13.69 52.97 40.08
CA ASN A 440 -14.37 52.51 38.88
C ASN A 440 -13.81 51.22 38.28
N ASN A 441 -12.57 50.84 38.62
CA ASN A 441 -11.93 49.67 38.04
C ASN A 441 -11.64 48.62 39.12
N ILE A 442 -11.59 47.36 38.71
CA ILE A 442 -11.19 46.21 39.49
C ILE A 442 -10.15 45.43 38.69
N SER A 443 -9.08 45.01 39.35
CA SER A 443 -8.06 44.18 38.75
C SER A 443 -8.28 42.72 39.17
N CYS A 444 -8.16 41.80 38.23
CA CYS A 444 -8.19 40.37 38.54
C CYS A 444 -6.92 39.99 39.33
N PRO A 445 -7.03 39.24 40.44
CA PRO A 445 -5.86 38.78 41.18
C PRO A 445 -5.00 37.79 40.39
N ASP A 446 -5.60 36.99 39.50
CA ASP A 446 -4.92 35.87 38.84
C ASP A 446 -4.28 36.28 37.49
N CYS A 447 -5.01 36.97 36.61
CA CYS A 447 -4.47 37.43 35.32
C CYS A 447 -4.05 38.91 35.28
N HIS A 448 -4.36 39.66 36.33
CA HIS A 448 -4.13 41.10 36.41
C HIS A 448 -4.79 41.95 35.30
N GLY A 449 -5.82 41.43 34.63
CA GLY A 449 -6.69 42.18 33.74
C GLY A 449 -7.48 43.25 34.50
N VAL A 450 -7.70 44.40 33.87
CA VAL A 450 -8.35 45.56 34.49
C VAL A 450 -9.75 45.74 33.89
N PHE A 451 -10.77 45.59 34.73
CA PHE A 451 -12.18 45.67 34.32
C PHE A 451 -12.88 46.84 35.00
N LYS A 452 -13.99 47.31 34.43
CA LYS A 452 -14.84 48.31 35.08
C LYS A 452 -15.74 47.63 36.12
N LYS A 453 -15.88 48.21 37.31
CA LYS A 453 -16.77 47.68 38.36
C LYS A 453 -18.21 47.66 37.87
N GLY A 454 -18.81 46.48 37.89
CA GLY A 454 -20.18 46.26 37.43
C GLY A 454 -20.33 46.06 35.92
N SER A 455 -19.23 45.96 35.14
CA SER A 455 -19.32 45.53 33.75
C SER A 455 -19.79 44.09 33.65
N GLU A 456 -20.45 43.76 32.54
CA GLU A 456 -20.85 42.39 32.21
C GLU A 456 -19.63 41.48 32.04
N GLU A 457 -18.54 42.01 31.46
CA GLU A 457 -17.24 41.34 31.31
C GLU A 457 -16.65 40.88 32.64
N TRP A 458 -16.70 41.70 33.70
CA TRP A 458 -16.20 41.29 35.02
C TRP A 458 -17.10 40.25 35.69
N ARG A 459 -18.41 40.33 35.46
CA ARG A 459 -19.37 39.34 35.99
C ARG A 459 -19.23 37.99 35.29
N GLY A 460 -18.88 38.00 34.01
CA GLY A 460 -18.63 36.83 33.19
C GLY A 460 -17.18 36.35 33.19
N HIS A 461 -16.28 37.06 33.88
CA HIS A 461 -14.86 36.72 33.94
C HIS A 461 -14.62 35.41 34.70
N TRP A 462 -13.82 34.52 34.13
CA TRP A 462 -13.55 33.21 34.70
C TRP A 462 -12.12 32.76 34.43
N HIS A 463 -11.61 31.95 35.36
CA HIS A 463 -10.38 31.19 35.22
C HIS A 463 -10.68 29.70 35.33
N CYS A 464 -9.99 28.90 34.53
CA CYS A 464 -10.04 27.46 34.71
C CYS A 464 -9.25 27.05 35.97
N PRO A 465 -9.78 26.15 36.82
CA PRO A 465 -9.00 25.58 37.93
C PRO A 465 -7.88 24.63 37.50
N HIS A 466 -7.99 24.06 36.29
CA HIS A 466 -7.09 23.00 35.80
C HIS A 466 -6.03 23.53 34.84
N ASP A 467 -6.35 24.56 34.06
CA ASP A 467 -5.49 25.14 33.02
C ASP A 467 -5.33 26.65 33.19
N SER A 468 -4.36 27.26 32.49
CA SER A 468 -4.15 28.72 32.48
C SER A 468 -5.14 29.48 31.58
N ALA A 469 -6.28 28.88 31.25
CA ALA A 469 -7.27 29.47 30.38
C ALA A 469 -8.10 30.52 31.12
N GLU A 470 -8.43 31.59 30.41
CA GLU A 470 -9.23 32.70 30.91
C GLU A 470 -10.23 33.16 29.85
N GLY A 471 -11.34 33.74 30.31
CA GLY A 471 -12.35 34.31 29.44
C GLY A 471 -13.23 35.30 30.17
N ASN A 472 -14.01 36.07 29.42
CA ASN A 472 -14.86 37.15 29.95
C ASN A 472 -16.37 36.86 29.79
N THR A 473 -16.73 35.71 29.20
CA THR A 473 -18.11 35.32 28.94
C THR A 473 -18.40 33.94 29.54
N HIS A 474 -19.63 33.71 29.98
CA HIS A 474 -20.03 32.36 30.44
C HIS A 474 -20.06 31.35 29.29
N ALA A 475 -20.37 31.79 28.06
CA ALA A 475 -20.38 30.94 26.87
C ALA A 475 -18.98 30.38 26.57
N SER A 476 -17.94 31.22 26.64
CA SER A 476 -16.55 30.78 26.48
C SER A 476 -16.12 29.79 27.57
N LYS A 477 -16.61 29.94 28.80
CA LYS A 477 -16.37 28.97 29.88
C LYS A 477 -16.98 27.61 29.57
N THR A 478 -18.27 27.58 29.23
CA THR A 478 -18.96 26.33 28.90
C THR A 478 -18.31 25.64 27.71
N LYS A 479 -17.88 26.41 26.70
CA LYS A 479 -17.13 25.89 25.56
C LYS A 479 -15.77 25.32 25.98
N HIS A 480 -15.01 26.02 26.82
CA HIS A 480 -13.73 25.53 27.34
C HIS A 480 -13.90 24.22 28.11
N ASP A 481 -14.84 24.17 29.06
CA ASP A 481 -15.11 22.98 29.85
C ASP A 481 -15.53 21.79 28.95
N ALA A 482 -16.34 22.05 27.91
CA ALA A 482 -16.76 21.03 26.94
C ALA A 482 -15.61 20.51 26.04
N VAL A 483 -14.65 21.37 25.70
CA VAL A 483 -13.51 21.03 24.82
C VAL A 483 -12.37 20.36 25.60
N PHE A 484 -12.05 20.83 26.81
CA PHE A 484 -10.85 20.41 27.55
C PHE A 484 -11.12 19.53 28.78
N HIS A 485 -12.36 19.50 29.30
CA HIS A 485 -12.69 18.82 30.56
C HIS A 485 -13.90 17.88 30.46
N HIS A 486 -14.17 17.35 29.27
CA HIS A 486 -15.25 16.39 29.04
C HIS A 486 -14.69 15.03 28.64
N ASP A 487 -15.04 13.99 29.40
CA ASP A 487 -14.61 12.62 29.12
C ASP A 487 -15.18 12.12 27.80
N ARG A 488 -14.30 11.69 26.91
CA ARG A 488 -14.60 11.22 25.56
C ARG A 488 -13.82 9.96 25.27
N GLN A 489 -14.51 9.00 24.64
CA GLN A 489 -13.90 7.76 24.16
C GLN A 489 -13.80 7.77 22.64
N CYS A 490 -12.70 7.25 22.11
CA CYS A 490 -12.55 7.06 20.67
C CYS A 490 -13.54 5.99 20.18
N GLN A 491 -14.16 6.22 19.02
CA GLN A 491 -15.11 5.26 18.44
C GLN A 491 -14.43 4.03 17.83
N ASP A 492 -13.16 4.20 17.43
CA ASP A 492 -12.41 3.20 16.65
C ASP A 492 -11.40 2.41 17.49
N CYS A 493 -11.21 2.76 18.77
CA CYS A 493 -10.32 2.05 19.70
C CYS A 493 -10.63 2.35 21.17
N ASP A 494 -9.95 1.65 22.08
CA ASP A 494 -10.17 1.75 23.54
C ASP A 494 -9.54 3.01 24.19
N PHE A 495 -9.07 3.97 23.39
CA PHE A 495 -8.50 5.22 23.91
C PHE A 495 -9.58 6.13 24.52
N SER A 496 -9.31 6.65 25.71
CA SER A 496 -10.15 7.61 26.42
C SER A 496 -9.34 8.83 26.88
N THR A 497 -9.95 10.01 26.83
CA THR A 497 -9.33 11.28 27.22
C THR A 497 -10.40 12.27 27.68
N ASN A 498 -10.01 13.27 28.45
CA ASN A 498 -10.85 14.37 28.90
C ASN A 498 -10.81 15.60 27.97
N SER A 499 -9.89 15.61 26.99
CA SER A 499 -9.69 16.71 26.05
C SER A 499 -9.95 16.28 24.61
N LEU A 500 -10.72 17.10 23.92
CA LEU A 500 -11.07 16.95 22.51
C LEU A 500 -9.85 17.16 21.61
N VAL A 501 -8.93 18.05 22.00
CA VAL A 501 -7.66 18.26 21.29
C VAL A 501 -6.78 17.00 21.35
N ASP A 502 -6.75 16.33 22.51
CA ASP A 502 -6.00 15.08 22.65
C ASP A 502 -6.65 13.92 21.89
N LEU A 503 -7.99 13.88 21.83
CA LEU A 503 -8.73 12.93 21.00
C LEU A 503 -8.42 13.15 19.51
N ALA A 504 -8.40 14.41 19.07
CA ALA A 504 -8.05 14.77 17.69
C ALA A 504 -6.61 14.41 17.35
N ARG A 505 -5.67 14.66 18.26
CA ARG A 505 -4.28 14.23 18.13
C ARG A 505 -4.17 12.72 18.02
N HIS A 506 -4.88 11.96 18.86
CA HIS A 506 -4.92 10.50 18.76
C HIS A 506 -5.46 10.04 17.40
N ARG A 507 -6.60 10.59 16.96
CA ARG A 507 -7.27 10.25 15.67
C ARG A 507 -6.45 10.60 14.43
N THR A 508 -5.54 11.56 14.52
CA THR A 508 -4.64 11.96 13.43
C THR A 508 -3.21 11.42 13.54
N SER A 509 -2.87 10.68 14.60
CA SER A 509 -1.54 10.11 14.79
C SER A 509 -1.54 8.58 14.75
N VAL A 510 -2.08 7.93 15.80
CA VAL A 510 -1.92 6.49 16.08
C VAL A 510 -3.21 5.69 16.00
N CYS A 511 -4.36 6.35 15.89
CA CYS A 511 -5.66 5.68 15.84
C CYS A 511 -5.75 4.65 14.68
N PRO A 512 -6.29 3.44 14.91
CA PRO A 512 -6.42 2.44 13.86
C PRO A 512 -7.42 2.85 12.78
N GLY A 513 -8.42 3.67 13.14
CA GLY A 513 -9.42 4.22 12.21
C GLY A 513 -8.90 5.38 11.36
N LYS A 514 -7.64 5.80 11.51
CA LYS A 514 -7.05 6.88 10.71
C LYS A 514 -6.99 6.50 9.23
N LEU A 515 -7.52 7.34 8.35
CA LEU A 515 -7.52 7.07 6.91
C LEU A 515 -6.18 7.44 6.25
N ILE A 516 -5.59 6.47 5.56
CA ILE A 516 -4.33 6.57 4.81
C ILE A 516 -4.54 6.16 3.35
N LEU A 517 -3.71 6.64 2.42
CA LEU A 517 -3.54 6.05 1.10
C LEU A 517 -2.43 5.01 1.15
N CYS A 518 -2.79 3.74 1.03
CA CYS A 518 -1.81 2.67 0.99
C CYS A 518 -0.97 2.73 -0.29
N ARG A 519 0.36 2.66 -0.15
CA ARG A 519 1.29 2.69 -1.30
C ARG A 519 1.23 1.45 -2.19
N PHE A 520 0.66 0.35 -1.71
CA PHE A 520 0.66 -0.94 -2.41
C PHE A 520 -0.69 -1.28 -3.05
N CYS A 521 -1.82 -0.95 -2.41
CA CYS A 521 -3.15 -1.12 -3.02
C CYS A 521 -3.68 0.17 -3.65
N HIS A 522 -3.09 1.33 -3.37
CA HIS A 522 -3.50 2.65 -3.90
C HIS A 522 -4.93 3.06 -3.51
N LEU A 523 -5.46 2.51 -2.40
CA LEU A 523 -6.78 2.83 -1.87
C LEU A 523 -6.70 3.63 -0.57
N GLU A 524 -7.72 4.45 -0.32
CA GLU A 524 -7.93 5.09 0.97
C GLU A 524 -8.54 4.09 1.95
N VAL A 525 -7.80 3.77 3.01
CA VAL A 525 -8.09 2.67 3.93
C VAL A 525 -7.72 3.06 5.36
N PRO A 526 -8.33 2.44 6.38
CA PRO A 526 -7.89 2.62 7.76
C PRO A 526 -6.44 2.15 7.97
N GLN A 527 -5.73 2.79 8.89
CA GLN A 527 -4.35 2.47 9.25
C GLN A 527 -4.22 1.07 9.86
N GLU A 528 -5.25 0.63 10.58
CA GLU A 528 -5.31 -0.62 11.34
C GLU A 528 -4.20 -0.76 12.40
N GLY A 529 -4.26 -1.85 13.19
CA GLY A 529 -3.27 -2.17 14.22
C GLY A 529 -3.67 -1.75 15.64
N ASP A 530 -2.79 -2.02 16.60
CA ASP A 530 -2.98 -1.65 18.00
C ASP A 530 -2.16 -0.37 18.31
N PRO A 531 -2.81 0.75 18.70
CA PRO A 531 -2.12 1.98 19.08
C PRO A 531 -1.21 1.83 20.29
N PHE A 532 -1.55 0.95 21.22
CA PHE A 532 -0.85 0.83 22.51
C PHE A 532 0.30 -0.16 22.46
N ASN A 533 0.22 -1.15 21.58
CA ASN A 533 1.26 -2.15 21.39
C ASN A 533 1.53 -2.40 19.89
N PRO A 534 2.16 -1.43 19.19
CA PRO A 534 2.46 -1.58 17.77
C PRO A 534 3.45 -2.72 17.54
N SER A 535 3.28 -3.44 16.43
CA SER A 535 4.21 -4.51 16.10
C SER A 535 5.63 -3.96 15.87
N PRO A 536 6.69 -4.65 16.30
CA PRO A 536 8.06 -4.18 16.10
C PRO A 536 8.41 -3.93 14.62
N GLU A 537 7.81 -4.71 13.71
CA GLU A 537 8.01 -4.55 12.28
C GLU A 537 7.42 -3.23 11.73
N VAL A 538 6.25 -2.81 12.22
CA VAL A 538 5.62 -1.52 11.87
C VAL A 538 6.54 -0.36 12.28
N VAL A 539 7.08 -0.42 13.50
CA VAL A 539 7.95 0.62 14.04
C VAL A 539 9.27 0.73 13.26
N LEU A 540 9.91 -0.40 12.95
CA LEU A 540 11.20 -0.42 12.25
C LEU A 540 11.08 -0.07 10.76
N SER A 541 10.01 -0.51 10.11
CA SER A 541 9.79 -0.26 8.67
C SER A 541 9.22 1.13 8.38
N GLY A 542 8.60 1.77 9.38
CA GLY A 542 7.86 3.01 9.20
C GLY A 542 6.61 2.85 8.31
N LEU A 543 6.18 1.62 8.03
CA LEU A 543 4.92 1.31 7.33
C LEU A 543 3.78 1.25 8.33
N THR A 544 2.57 1.56 7.90
CA THR A 544 1.38 1.28 8.74
C THR A 544 1.09 -0.22 8.80
N ALA A 545 0.24 -0.65 9.75
CA ALA A 545 -0.14 -2.06 9.87
C ALA A 545 -0.79 -2.58 8.58
N HIS A 546 -1.69 -1.78 7.99
CA HIS A 546 -2.27 -2.09 6.69
C HIS A 546 -1.21 -2.16 5.57
N GLU A 547 -0.32 -1.16 5.45
CA GLU A 547 0.75 -1.19 4.45
C GLU A 547 1.70 -2.39 4.61
N LEU A 548 1.94 -2.84 5.84
CA LEU A 548 2.80 -3.99 6.11
C LEU A 548 2.17 -5.30 5.63
N ALA A 549 0.85 -5.46 5.84
CA ALA A 549 0.09 -6.61 5.35
C ALA A 549 0.05 -6.62 3.82
N ASP A 550 -0.33 -5.49 3.21
CA ASP A 550 -0.40 -5.34 1.75
C ASP A 550 0.96 -5.46 1.07
N GLY A 551 2.02 -4.94 1.70
CA GLY A 551 3.40 -5.04 1.24
C GLY A 551 3.99 -6.45 1.37
N GLY A 552 3.31 -7.34 2.11
CA GLY A 552 3.62 -8.77 2.18
C GLY A 552 3.24 -9.54 0.91
N ARG A 553 2.38 -8.97 0.05
CA ARG A 553 2.07 -9.55 -1.26
C ARG A 553 3.32 -9.65 -2.12
N THR A 554 3.39 -10.69 -2.94
CA THR A 554 4.56 -10.96 -3.78
C THR A 554 4.28 -10.64 -5.23
N THR A 555 5.29 -10.11 -5.92
CA THR A 555 5.31 -9.93 -7.38
C THR A 555 6.59 -10.53 -7.96
N GLU A 556 6.56 -10.82 -9.26
CA GLU A 556 7.74 -11.29 -9.97
C GLU A 556 8.65 -10.12 -10.36
N CYS A 557 9.95 -10.30 -10.15
CA CYS A 557 10.94 -9.33 -10.60
C CYS A 557 11.13 -9.44 -12.12
N HIS A 558 10.88 -8.36 -12.86
CA HIS A 558 11.05 -8.30 -14.32
C HIS A 558 12.48 -8.59 -14.84
N LEU A 559 13.50 -8.58 -13.97
CA LEU A 559 14.89 -8.88 -14.34
C LEU A 559 15.25 -10.36 -14.13
N CYS A 560 14.83 -10.96 -13.00
CA CYS A 560 15.25 -12.30 -12.62
C CYS A 560 14.11 -13.31 -12.39
N ASP A 561 12.86 -12.89 -12.53
CA ASP A 561 11.62 -13.64 -12.29
C ASP A 561 11.54 -14.28 -10.89
N LYS A 562 12.36 -13.81 -9.94
CA LYS A 562 12.22 -14.22 -8.55
C LYS A 562 10.97 -13.57 -7.98
N ILE A 563 10.22 -14.37 -7.23
CA ILE A 563 9.06 -13.93 -6.47
C ILE A 563 9.58 -13.14 -5.26
N VAL A 564 9.29 -11.86 -5.21
CA VAL A 564 9.77 -10.92 -4.18
C VAL A 564 8.55 -10.21 -3.57
N ARG A 565 8.59 -9.91 -2.28
CA ARG A 565 7.52 -9.14 -1.62
C ARG A 565 7.53 -7.70 -2.10
N LEU A 566 6.37 -7.08 -2.27
CA LEU A 566 6.24 -5.69 -2.76
C LEU A 566 7.06 -4.71 -1.94
N ARG A 567 7.06 -4.87 -0.60
CA ARG A 567 7.86 -4.02 0.30
C ARG A 567 9.38 -4.18 0.12
N ASP A 568 9.83 -5.36 -0.30
CA ASP A 568 11.24 -5.69 -0.48
C ASP A 568 11.71 -5.48 -1.93
N MET A 569 10.83 -5.01 -2.82
CA MET A 569 11.17 -4.81 -4.23
C MET A 569 12.26 -3.74 -4.40
N GLU A 570 12.22 -2.65 -3.62
CA GLU A 570 13.23 -1.59 -3.69
C GLU A 570 14.62 -2.10 -3.27
N THR A 571 14.70 -2.88 -2.19
CA THR A 571 15.96 -3.46 -1.72
C THR A 571 16.47 -4.53 -2.70
N HIS A 572 15.56 -5.32 -3.27
CA HIS A 572 15.87 -6.28 -4.32
C HIS A 572 16.42 -5.60 -5.60
N MET A 573 15.85 -4.46 -6.01
CA MET A 573 16.36 -3.66 -7.14
C MET A 573 17.73 -3.07 -6.83
N LYS A 574 17.95 -2.57 -5.60
CA LYS A 574 19.29 -2.12 -5.16
C LYS A 574 20.31 -3.26 -5.18
N HIS A 575 19.90 -4.48 -4.82
CA HIS A 575 20.77 -5.65 -4.92
C HIS A 575 21.15 -5.95 -6.37
N HIS A 576 20.21 -5.81 -7.32
CA HIS A 576 20.54 -5.89 -8.74
C HIS A 576 21.58 -4.84 -9.17
N GLU A 577 21.46 -3.58 -8.73
CA GLU A 577 22.46 -2.55 -9.05
C GLU A 577 23.85 -2.87 -8.45
N LEU A 578 23.90 -3.38 -7.22
CA LEU A 578 25.16 -3.81 -6.60
C LEU A 578 25.78 -5.00 -7.33
N ASP A 579 24.97 -5.98 -7.72
CA ASP A 579 25.40 -7.13 -8.51
C ASP A 579 25.93 -6.69 -9.88
N LYS A 580 25.35 -5.67 -10.52
CA LYS A 580 25.85 -5.13 -11.79
C LYS A 580 27.28 -4.61 -11.65
N VAL A 581 27.58 -3.90 -10.56
CA VAL A 581 28.91 -3.33 -10.31
C VAL A 581 29.95 -4.41 -9.99
N ASN A 582 29.56 -5.44 -9.25
CA ASN A 582 30.46 -6.53 -8.85
C ASN A 582 30.67 -7.60 -9.93
N ARG A 583 29.98 -7.53 -11.07
CA ARG A 583 30.12 -8.51 -12.15
C ARG A 583 31.42 -8.32 -12.92
N ASP A 584 32.14 -9.43 -13.07
CA ASP A 584 33.29 -9.50 -13.95
C ASP A 584 32.88 -9.29 -15.41
N LYS A 585 33.79 -8.69 -16.18
CA LYS A 585 33.56 -8.42 -17.60
C LYS A 585 33.38 -9.74 -18.38
N PRO A 586 32.42 -9.81 -19.31
CA PRO A 586 32.23 -10.99 -20.14
C PRO A 586 33.47 -11.41 -20.92
N ALA A 587 33.86 -12.67 -20.80
CA ALA A 587 34.90 -13.24 -21.65
C ALA A 587 34.42 -13.32 -23.11
N ILE A 588 35.03 -12.52 -23.98
CA ILE A 588 34.72 -12.48 -25.41
C ILE A 588 35.50 -13.52 -26.20
N CYS A 589 34.99 -13.91 -27.38
CA CYS A 589 35.74 -14.74 -28.30
C CYS A 589 37.03 -14.03 -28.75
N ARG A 590 38.16 -14.72 -28.68
CA ARG A 590 39.49 -14.20 -29.06
C ARG A 590 39.65 -13.89 -30.55
N ASN A 591 38.70 -14.31 -31.38
CA ASN A 591 38.64 -13.85 -32.77
C ASN A 591 38.11 -12.42 -32.82
N ALA A 592 38.96 -11.45 -33.20
CA ALA A 592 38.62 -10.02 -33.20
C ALA A 592 37.40 -9.68 -34.08
N ASN A 593 37.16 -10.47 -35.13
CA ASN A 593 36.00 -10.27 -36.01
C ASN A 593 34.70 -10.88 -35.45
N CYS A 594 34.75 -11.60 -34.33
CA CYS A 594 33.62 -12.30 -33.76
C CYS A 594 32.89 -11.41 -32.73
N GLY A 595 31.59 -11.24 -32.92
CA GLY A 595 30.69 -10.59 -31.97
C GLY A 595 29.95 -11.58 -31.06
N ARG A 596 30.65 -12.61 -30.55
CA ARG A 596 30.10 -13.60 -29.61
C ARG A 596 30.97 -13.71 -28.38
N THR A 597 30.35 -14.05 -27.26
CA THR A 597 31.05 -14.39 -26.02
C THR A 597 31.52 -15.84 -26.02
N LEU A 598 32.43 -16.17 -25.10
CA LEU A 598 33.10 -17.45 -25.04
C LEU A 598 32.21 -18.54 -24.41
N HIS A 599 31.48 -18.20 -23.33
CA HIS A 599 30.59 -19.11 -22.63
C HIS A 599 29.10 -18.98 -23.02
N GLY A 600 28.79 -18.02 -23.91
CA GLY A 600 27.42 -17.67 -24.28
C GLY A 600 26.69 -16.92 -23.16
N ILE A 601 25.72 -16.10 -23.56
CA ILE A 601 24.95 -15.26 -22.63
C ILE A 601 23.47 -15.52 -22.82
N GLY A 602 22.79 -15.76 -21.69
CA GLY A 602 21.34 -15.88 -21.66
C GLY A 602 20.65 -14.52 -21.82
N PRO A 603 19.38 -14.48 -22.26
CA PRO A 603 18.62 -13.24 -22.39
C PRO A 603 18.49 -12.47 -21.06
N LYS A 604 18.57 -13.18 -19.92
CA LYS A 604 18.47 -12.63 -18.56
C LYS A 604 19.83 -12.35 -17.89
N GLY A 605 20.85 -12.03 -18.67
CA GLY A 605 22.16 -11.65 -18.13
C GLY A 605 22.95 -12.78 -17.46
N GLN A 606 22.51 -14.03 -17.60
CA GLN A 606 23.23 -15.20 -17.09
C GLN A 606 24.45 -15.49 -17.97
N MET A 607 25.62 -15.27 -17.39
CA MET A 607 26.91 -15.63 -17.96
C MET A 607 27.06 -17.15 -17.97
N GLY A 608 27.42 -17.74 -19.11
CA GLY A 608 27.60 -19.19 -19.21
C GLY A 608 26.33 -20.00 -19.49
N ALA A 609 25.27 -19.36 -19.98
CA ALA A 609 24.08 -20.09 -20.44
C ALA A 609 24.43 -21.16 -21.52
N GLY A 610 25.42 -20.88 -22.36
CA GLY A 610 25.91 -21.83 -23.37
C GLY A 610 26.67 -23.01 -22.76
N THR A 611 27.53 -22.78 -21.77
CA THR A 611 28.20 -23.84 -21.02
C THR A 611 27.24 -24.77 -20.30
N CYS A 612 26.20 -24.23 -19.66
CA CYS A 612 25.19 -25.02 -18.94
C CYS A 612 24.33 -25.87 -19.88
N GLN A 613 24.16 -25.46 -21.14
CA GLN A 613 23.47 -26.24 -22.18
C GLN A 613 24.40 -27.23 -22.93
N GLY A 614 25.61 -27.48 -22.43
CA GLY A 614 26.58 -28.39 -23.04
C GLY A 614 27.30 -27.82 -24.28
N GLN A 615 27.14 -26.52 -24.58
CA GLN A 615 27.88 -25.80 -25.62
C GLN A 615 29.08 -25.03 -25.05
N GLY A 616 29.72 -25.60 -24.03
CA GLY A 616 30.85 -24.98 -23.35
C GLY A 616 32.13 -24.93 -24.19
N PRO A 617 33.06 -24.02 -23.85
CA PRO A 617 34.35 -23.91 -24.51
C PRO A 617 35.24 -25.02 -23.98
N GLY A 618 35.13 -26.21 -24.55
CA GLY A 618 36.12 -27.28 -24.37
C GLY A 618 37.41 -26.97 -25.12
N ASN A 619 37.91 -25.72 -25.09
CA ASN A 619 39.11 -25.32 -25.83
C ASN A 619 40.06 -24.42 -25.01
N ASP A 620 41.36 -24.69 -25.16
CA ASP A 620 42.43 -23.91 -24.52
C ASP A 620 42.75 -22.62 -25.28
N MET A 621 42.11 -22.40 -26.44
CA MET A 621 42.42 -21.31 -27.38
C MET A 621 41.54 -20.06 -27.20
N GLY A 622 40.56 -20.10 -26.30
CA GLY A 622 39.70 -18.94 -26.02
C GLY A 622 38.74 -18.55 -27.16
N LEU A 623 38.27 -19.53 -27.93
CA LEU A 623 37.37 -19.29 -29.08
C LEU A 623 35.95 -19.77 -28.75
N CYS A 624 34.93 -19.11 -29.27
CA CYS A 624 33.57 -19.64 -29.18
C CYS A 624 33.43 -20.95 -29.98
N SER A 625 32.42 -21.76 -29.66
CA SER A 625 32.16 -23.07 -30.28
C SER A 625 32.17 -23.04 -31.82
N ILE A 626 31.60 -21.99 -32.42
CA ILE A 626 31.55 -21.84 -33.89
C ILE A 626 32.91 -21.47 -34.49
N CYS A 627 33.69 -20.61 -33.83
CA CYS A 627 35.02 -20.25 -34.32
C CYS A 627 36.01 -21.41 -34.19
N PHE A 628 35.81 -22.27 -33.18
CA PHE A 628 36.64 -23.42 -32.89
C PHE A 628 36.27 -24.68 -33.68
N ALA A 629 35.01 -24.88 -34.05
CA ALA A 629 34.56 -26.08 -34.76
C ALA A 629 35.41 -26.47 -36.00
N PRO A 630 35.86 -25.53 -36.87
CA PRO A 630 36.73 -25.86 -38.01
C PRO A 630 38.16 -26.28 -37.62
N LEU A 631 38.58 -26.02 -36.38
CA LEU A 631 39.91 -26.34 -35.86
C LEU A 631 39.91 -27.63 -35.04
N TYR A 632 38.73 -28.05 -34.58
CA TYR A 632 38.53 -29.23 -33.74
C TYR A 632 38.76 -30.52 -34.52
N VAL A 633 39.52 -31.43 -33.91
CA VAL A 633 39.74 -32.80 -34.38
C VAL A 633 39.82 -33.67 -33.13
N SER A 634 39.20 -34.85 -33.15
CA SER A 634 39.18 -35.79 -32.02
C SER A 634 40.51 -36.51 -31.75
N MET A 635 41.53 -36.30 -32.59
CA MET A 635 42.84 -36.93 -32.42
C MET A 635 43.67 -36.18 -31.37
N HIS A 636 44.24 -36.93 -30.43
CA HIS A 636 45.08 -36.42 -29.36
C HIS A 636 46.39 -35.82 -29.92
N ASP A 637 46.60 -34.51 -29.75
CA ASP A 637 47.78 -33.75 -30.21
C ASP A 637 48.46 -33.05 -29.02
N PRO A 638 49.36 -33.74 -28.29
CA PRO A 638 49.96 -33.22 -27.05
C PRO A 638 50.89 -32.02 -27.26
N GLU A 639 51.41 -31.79 -28.47
CA GLU A 639 52.31 -30.68 -28.78
C GLU A 639 51.63 -29.52 -29.54
N ASN A 640 50.31 -29.61 -29.79
CA ASN A 640 49.53 -28.63 -30.57
C ASN A 640 50.09 -28.32 -31.99
N LYS A 641 50.96 -29.18 -32.53
CA LYS A 641 51.62 -28.97 -33.82
C LYS A 641 50.63 -29.11 -34.98
N ALA A 642 49.68 -30.04 -34.89
CA ALA A 642 48.65 -30.22 -35.90
C ALA A 642 47.62 -29.08 -35.85
N LEU A 643 47.30 -28.58 -34.66
CA LEU A 643 46.46 -27.40 -34.48
C LEU A 643 47.09 -26.16 -35.13
N ARG A 644 48.38 -25.90 -34.87
CA ARG A 644 49.13 -24.79 -35.50
C ARG A 644 49.12 -24.85 -37.02
N ARG A 645 49.37 -26.02 -37.61
CA ARG A 645 49.31 -26.23 -39.08
C ARG A 645 47.90 -25.99 -39.65
N ARG A 646 46.83 -26.27 -38.89
CA ARG A 646 45.45 -25.96 -39.31
C ARG A 646 45.18 -24.46 -39.31
N ILE A 647 45.62 -23.76 -38.27
CA ILE A 647 45.51 -22.29 -38.19
C ILE A 647 46.28 -21.63 -39.34
N GLU A 648 47.50 -22.08 -39.62
CA GLU A 648 48.34 -21.60 -40.72
C GLU A 648 47.65 -21.77 -42.08
N ARG A 649 47.15 -22.99 -42.37
CA ARG A 649 46.40 -23.27 -43.60
C ARG A 649 45.16 -22.39 -43.75
N ARG A 650 44.46 -22.10 -42.65
CA ARG A 650 43.27 -21.25 -42.67
C ARG A 650 43.61 -19.80 -43.01
N TYR A 651 44.69 -19.25 -42.45
CA TYR A 651 45.16 -17.89 -42.79
C TYR A 651 45.65 -17.81 -44.25
N LEU A 652 46.44 -18.78 -44.70
CA LEU A 652 46.90 -18.84 -46.10
C LEU A 652 45.71 -18.91 -47.07
N GLY A 653 44.70 -19.73 -46.78
CA GLY A 653 43.48 -19.79 -47.58
C GLY A 653 42.69 -18.47 -47.59
N GLN A 654 42.63 -17.75 -46.47
CA GLN A 654 41.98 -16.42 -46.41
C GLN A 654 42.72 -15.38 -47.24
N MET A 655 44.06 -15.42 -47.28
CA MET A 655 44.88 -14.45 -48.01
C MET A 655 45.02 -14.75 -49.50
N MET A 656 45.14 -16.03 -49.90
CA MET A 656 45.38 -16.42 -51.29
C MET A 656 44.07 -16.54 -52.10
N THR A 657 43.12 -17.32 -51.57
CA THR A 657 41.84 -17.62 -52.23
C THR A 657 40.72 -16.67 -51.80
N GLY A 658 40.74 -16.21 -50.54
CA GLY A 658 39.64 -15.44 -49.97
C GLY A 658 38.46 -16.33 -49.55
N CYS A 659 37.51 -15.76 -48.81
CA CYS A 659 36.35 -16.51 -48.31
C CYS A 659 35.12 -16.49 -49.23
N GLY A 660 35.14 -15.72 -50.33
CA GLY A 660 34.04 -15.65 -51.30
C GLY A 660 32.75 -14.96 -50.82
N LYS A 661 32.69 -14.52 -49.55
CA LYS A 661 31.50 -13.88 -48.95
C LYS A 661 31.45 -12.38 -49.24
N LEU A 662 30.29 -11.90 -49.71
CA LEU A 662 30.04 -10.48 -50.04
C LEU A 662 30.04 -9.56 -48.81
N HIS A 663 29.65 -10.05 -47.64
CA HIS A 663 29.60 -9.26 -46.40
C HIS A 663 30.94 -9.20 -45.65
N CYS A 664 31.96 -9.93 -46.10
CA CYS A 664 33.24 -10.00 -45.38
C CYS A 664 33.94 -8.65 -45.39
N THR A 665 34.38 -8.18 -44.22
CA THR A 665 35.18 -6.97 -44.01
C THR A 665 36.45 -7.26 -43.22
N ASN A 666 36.89 -8.52 -43.21
CA ASN A 666 38.13 -8.92 -42.54
C ASN A 666 39.35 -8.42 -43.35
N GLU A 667 40.23 -7.66 -42.71
CA GLU A 667 41.47 -7.16 -43.30
C GLU A 667 42.49 -8.26 -43.64
N TRP A 668 42.34 -9.47 -43.08
CA TRP A 668 43.24 -10.59 -43.37
C TRP A 668 42.67 -11.55 -44.43
N CYS A 669 41.62 -11.13 -45.12
CA CYS A 669 40.98 -11.88 -46.20
C CYS A 669 41.08 -11.13 -47.53
N LYS A 670 41.42 -11.85 -48.61
CA LYS A 670 41.44 -11.28 -49.98
C LYS A 670 40.09 -10.72 -50.41
N THR A 671 39.02 -11.48 -50.19
CA THR A 671 37.64 -11.04 -50.48
C THR A 671 37.24 -9.87 -49.57
N GLY A 672 37.62 -9.91 -48.29
CA GLY A 672 37.30 -8.83 -47.35
C GLY A 672 37.93 -7.50 -47.74
N ARG A 673 39.21 -7.53 -48.12
CA ARG A 673 39.95 -6.36 -48.63
C ARG A 673 39.36 -5.80 -49.92
N ALA A 674 38.98 -6.67 -50.86
CA ALA A 674 38.33 -6.27 -52.09
C ALA A 674 37.00 -5.52 -51.82
N ASN A 675 36.21 -6.02 -50.86
CA ASN A 675 34.94 -5.38 -50.47
C ASN A 675 35.14 -4.04 -49.75
N THR A 676 36.26 -3.84 -49.05
CA THR A 676 36.58 -2.58 -48.34
C THR A 676 37.45 -1.62 -49.16
N GLY A 677 37.77 -1.94 -50.43
CA GLY A 677 38.61 -1.12 -51.30
C GLY A 677 40.10 -1.08 -50.91
N LEU A 678 40.59 -2.08 -50.18
CA LEU A 678 42.00 -2.20 -49.75
C LEU A 678 42.79 -3.12 -50.69
N GLU A 679 44.07 -2.84 -50.92
CA GLU A 679 44.94 -3.69 -51.73
C GLU A 679 45.14 -5.08 -51.11
N ALA A 680 45.21 -6.12 -51.95
CA ALA A 680 45.40 -7.49 -51.49
C ALA A 680 46.80 -7.69 -50.86
N LYS A 681 46.86 -8.10 -49.59
CA LYS A 681 48.11 -8.52 -48.94
C LYS A 681 48.52 -9.91 -49.46
N GLY A 682 49.46 -9.93 -50.41
CA GLY A 682 50.13 -11.14 -50.88
C GLY A 682 49.21 -12.13 -51.61
N SER A 683 49.15 -12.04 -52.95
CA SER A 683 48.41 -12.99 -53.80
C SER A 683 49.09 -14.36 -53.94
N SER A 684 50.36 -14.48 -53.56
CA SER A 684 51.18 -15.70 -53.65
C SER A 684 51.62 -16.20 -52.27
N ALA A 685 51.91 -17.51 -52.16
CA ALA A 685 52.36 -18.14 -50.92
C ALA A 685 53.67 -17.53 -50.38
N SER A 686 54.59 -17.11 -51.26
CA SER A 686 55.86 -16.46 -50.88
C SER A 686 55.66 -15.08 -50.24
N ALA A 687 54.60 -14.36 -50.60
CA ALA A 687 54.28 -13.04 -50.03
C ALA A 687 53.40 -13.15 -48.76
N ALA A 688 52.58 -14.20 -48.63
CA ALA A 688 51.68 -14.39 -47.49
C ALA A 688 52.37 -15.04 -46.27
N LEU A 689 53.31 -15.98 -46.47
CA LEU A 689 54.00 -16.69 -45.39
C LEU A 689 54.73 -15.78 -44.38
N PRO A 690 55.46 -14.71 -44.79
CA PRO A 690 56.09 -13.78 -43.86
C PRO A 690 55.09 -13.02 -42.96
N LEU A 691 53.86 -12.81 -43.44
CA LEU A 691 52.81 -12.09 -42.71
C LEU A 691 52.03 -13.01 -41.74
N VAL A 692 51.94 -14.31 -42.05
CA VAL A 692 51.20 -15.30 -41.23
C VAL A 692 52.02 -15.79 -40.03
N LYS A 693 53.35 -15.93 -40.17
CA LYS A 693 54.24 -16.35 -39.06
C LYS A 693 54.05 -15.54 -37.76
N PRO A 694 54.09 -14.19 -37.76
CA PRO A 694 53.87 -13.41 -36.54
C PRO A 694 52.44 -13.52 -35.99
N LEU A 695 51.43 -13.77 -36.85
CA LEU A 695 50.06 -14.03 -36.40
C LEU A 695 49.92 -15.40 -35.73
N LEU A 696 50.70 -16.38 -36.17
CA LEU A 696 50.72 -17.73 -35.59
C LEU A 696 51.36 -17.75 -34.20
N GLU A 697 52.43 -16.96 -34.02
CA GLU A 697 53.08 -16.75 -32.72
C GLU A 697 52.12 -16.03 -31.76
N LYS A 698 51.47 -14.95 -32.21
CA LYS A 698 50.43 -14.27 -31.43
C LYS A 698 49.23 -15.15 -31.11
N ALA A 699 48.81 -16.02 -32.03
CA ALA A 699 47.74 -16.99 -31.79
C ALA A 699 48.14 -18.07 -30.77
N SER A 700 49.45 -18.36 -30.62
CA SER A 700 49.97 -19.34 -29.67
C SER A 700 50.13 -18.79 -28.25
N SER A 701 50.37 -17.48 -28.08
CA SER A 701 50.36 -16.82 -26.76
C SER A 701 48.93 -16.61 -26.27
N ALA A 702 48.66 -16.62 -24.95
CA ALA A 702 47.29 -16.47 -24.42
C ALA A 702 46.61 -15.13 -24.75
N GLU A 703 47.39 -14.06 -24.99
CA GLU A 703 46.88 -12.67 -25.11
C GLU A 703 46.66 -12.17 -26.56
N GLY A 704 47.09 -12.90 -27.60
CA GLY A 704 47.09 -12.35 -28.97
C GLY A 704 45.78 -12.57 -29.74
N ASN A 705 45.19 -11.53 -30.34
CA ASN A 705 43.96 -11.68 -31.13
C ASN A 705 44.14 -12.55 -32.39
N MET A 706 43.10 -13.33 -32.73
CA MET A 706 43.00 -14.07 -34.00
C MET A 706 42.05 -13.35 -34.98
N TYR A 707 42.27 -13.51 -36.29
CA TYR A 707 41.53 -12.76 -37.32
C TYR A 707 40.93 -13.70 -38.38
N PHE A 708 39.99 -14.54 -37.96
CA PHE A 708 39.31 -15.44 -38.90
C PHE A 708 38.06 -14.81 -39.50
N CYS A 709 37.74 -15.16 -40.76
CA CYS A 709 36.45 -14.84 -41.36
C CYS A 709 35.32 -15.55 -40.62
N VAL A 710 34.26 -14.81 -40.30
CA VAL A 710 33.07 -15.27 -39.57
C VAL A 710 31.83 -15.30 -40.46
N ASP A 711 30.69 -15.63 -39.87
CA ASP A 711 29.34 -15.50 -40.41
C ASP A 711 28.84 -14.04 -40.37
N GLU A 712 27.86 -13.73 -41.22
CA GLU A 712 27.29 -12.40 -41.38
C GLU A 712 26.71 -11.83 -40.09
N THR A 713 26.02 -12.68 -39.32
CA THR A 713 25.37 -12.32 -38.05
C THR A 713 26.40 -11.91 -37.00
N SER A 714 27.48 -12.67 -36.82
CA SER A 714 28.55 -12.33 -35.87
C SER A 714 29.28 -11.04 -36.26
N GLN A 715 29.48 -10.81 -37.56
CA GLN A 715 30.15 -9.63 -38.06
C GLN A 715 29.29 -8.37 -37.91
N LYS A 716 27.97 -8.48 -38.18
CA LYS A 716 26.99 -7.41 -37.90
C LYS A 716 26.94 -7.07 -36.41
N ARG A 717 26.84 -8.09 -35.54
CA ARG A 717 26.86 -7.92 -34.07
C ARG A 717 28.11 -7.23 -33.58
N ARG A 718 29.29 -7.61 -34.12
CA ARG A 718 30.57 -6.97 -33.77
C ARG A 718 30.58 -5.48 -34.10
N LYS A 719 30.15 -5.12 -35.31
CA LYS A 719 30.06 -3.70 -35.73
C LYS A 719 29.12 -2.89 -34.86
N LEU A 720 27.93 -3.42 -34.54
CA LEU A 720 26.97 -2.74 -33.65
C LEU A 720 27.55 -2.57 -32.24
N ALA A 721 28.24 -3.58 -31.72
CA ALA A 721 28.90 -3.50 -30.41
C ALA A 721 30.03 -2.46 -30.40
N GLU A 722 30.82 -2.36 -31.47
CA GLU A 722 31.87 -1.33 -31.63
C GLU A 722 31.29 0.08 -31.72
N GLN A 723 30.16 0.25 -32.42
CA GLN A 723 29.42 1.53 -32.47
C GLN A 723 28.93 1.96 -31.09
N LEU A 724 28.34 1.06 -30.31
CA LEU A 724 27.87 1.37 -28.95
C LEU A 724 29.03 1.60 -27.97
N SER A 725 30.13 0.85 -28.10
CA SER A 725 31.32 1.07 -27.28
C SER A 725 31.98 2.42 -27.59
N ALA A 726 31.86 2.93 -28.82
CA ALA A 726 32.36 4.25 -29.19
C ALA A 726 31.67 5.40 -28.44
N GLU A 727 30.44 5.19 -27.92
CA GLU A 727 29.74 6.14 -27.05
C GLU A 727 30.43 6.27 -25.66
N LYS A 728 31.37 5.38 -25.32
CA LYS A 728 32.15 5.33 -24.07
C LYS A 728 31.35 5.15 -22.77
N VAL A 729 30.05 4.88 -22.86
CA VAL A 729 29.18 4.61 -21.70
C VAL A 729 29.40 3.20 -21.13
N TRP A 730 29.63 2.23 -22.01
CA TRP A 730 29.87 0.82 -21.66
C TRP A 730 31.15 0.29 -22.32
N ASP A 731 31.78 -0.67 -21.65
CA ASP A 731 32.94 -1.37 -22.20
C ASP A 731 32.54 -2.33 -23.35
N LEU A 732 33.49 -2.58 -24.26
CA LEU A 732 33.25 -3.35 -25.48
C LEU A 732 32.78 -4.78 -25.20
N GLU A 733 33.29 -5.40 -24.14
CA GLU A 733 32.93 -6.76 -23.71
C GLU A 733 31.43 -6.87 -23.39
N TRP A 734 30.89 -5.87 -22.70
CA TRP A 734 29.47 -5.77 -22.40
C TRP A 734 28.63 -5.48 -23.64
N CYS A 735 29.12 -4.65 -24.56
CA CYS A 735 28.44 -4.39 -25.83
C CYS A 735 28.35 -5.65 -26.72
N ILE A 736 29.40 -6.49 -26.73
CA ILE A 736 29.42 -7.76 -27.47
C ILE A 736 28.42 -8.75 -26.84
N ALA A 737 28.40 -8.81 -25.51
CA ALA A 737 27.44 -9.59 -24.75
C ALA A 737 25.99 -9.19 -25.06
N ALA A 738 25.71 -7.88 -25.07
CA ALA A 738 24.42 -7.34 -25.43
C ALA A 738 24.03 -7.68 -26.87
N ALA A 739 24.98 -7.62 -27.82
CA ALA A 739 24.74 -7.94 -29.22
C ALA A 739 24.32 -9.41 -29.42
N GLU A 740 24.87 -10.31 -28.59
CA GLU A 740 24.50 -11.71 -28.55
C GLU A 740 23.09 -11.93 -27.98
N ALA A 741 22.78 -11.31 -26.83
CA ALA A 741 21.48 -11.41 -26.17
C ALA A 741 20.34 -10.75 -26.97
N GLY A 742 20.56 -9.53 -27.48
CA GLY A 742 19.61 -8.75 -28.27
C GLY A 742 19.44 -9.21 -29.72
N LYS A 743 20.12 -10.29 -30.13
CA LYS A 743 20.13 -10.85 -31.49
C LYS A 743 20.46 -9.82 -32.60
N GLY A 744 21.14 -8.72 -32.27
CA GLY A 744 21.53 -7.67 -33.21
C GLY A 744 20.52 -6.51 -33.39
N ASN A 745 19.56 -6.33 -32.50
CA ASN A 745 18.71 -5.13 -32.44
C ASN A 745 19.26 -4.12 -31.42
N LEU A 746 19.47 -2.87 -31.83
CA LEU A 746 20.08 -1.81 -31.00
C LEU A 746 19.28 -1.45 -29.75
N ASP A 747 17.94 -1.40 -29.82
CA ASP A 747 17.12 -0.99 -28.68
C ASP A 747 17.17 -2.05 -27.57
N ARG A 748 16.99 -3.32 -27.94
CA ARG A 748 17.14 -4.46 -27.03
C ARG A 748 18.55 -4.58 -26.46
N MET A 749 19.58 -4.20 -27.22
CA MET A 749 20.94 -4.15 -26.71
C MET A 749 21.10 -3.10 -25.61
N ARG A 750 20.52 -1.90 -25.80
CA ARG A 750 20.56 -0.82 -24.79
C ARG A 750 19.77 -1.17 -23.54
N GLU A 751 18.57 -1.71 -23.68
CA GLU A 751 17.76 -2.22 -22.56
C GLU A 751 18.53 -3.27 -21.75
N TRP A 752 19.15 -4.23 -22.43
CA TRP A 752 19.95 -5.26 -21.79
C TRP A 752 21.19 -4.68 -21.08
N LEU A 753 21.88 -3.71 -21.70
CA LEU A 753 23.03 -3.04 -21.08
C LEU A 753 22.63 -2.25 -19.83
N GLN A 754 21.51 -1.53 -19.85
CA GLN A 754 20.99 -0.83 -18.67
C GLN A 754 20.62 -1.80 -17.54
N ALA A 755 20.06 -2.95 -17.91
CA ALA A 755 19.64 -3.97 -16.96
C ALA A 755 20.80 -4.76 -16.35
N TRP A 756 21.93 -4.94 -17.05
CA TRP A 756 22.94 -5.94 -16.64
C TRP A 756 24.38 -5.48 -16.64
N ALA A 757 24.73 -4.38 -17.32
CA ALA A 757 26.10 -3.90 -17.43
C ALA A 757 26.34 -2.67 -16.54
N PRO A 758 27.48 -2.59 -15.84
CA PRO A 758 27.87 -1.39 -15.13
C PRO A 758 28.15 -0.25 -16.12
N ARG A 759 27.74 0.96 -15.76
CA ARG A 759 28.14 2.17 -16.48
C ARG A 759 29.58 2.52 -16.09
N ARG A 760 30.35 2.98 -17.07
CA ARG A 760 31.77 3.32 -16.90
C ARG A 760 31.99 4.60 -16.11
#